data_AF-A0A136IZH5-F1
#
_entry.id   AF-A0A136IZH5-F1
#
_cell.length_a   1.000
_cell.length_b   1.000
_cell.length_c   1.000
_cell.angle_alpha   90.00
_cell.angle_beta   90.00
_cell.angle_gamma   90.00
#
_symmetry.space_group_name_H-M   'P 1'
#
loop_
_entity.id
_entity.type
_entity.pdbx_description
1 polymer ?
#
loop_
_entity_poly.entity_id
_entity_poly.type
_entity_poly.pdbx_seq_one_letter_code
_entity_poly.pdbx_strand_id
1 'polypeptide(L)'
;MLSEASHLASLYKSTMTTILESPIDPERVDQADKASLLALPLHKPNHRLTDAAAALPRRKSARGPLAAAVAGLLFPTEAGSLSSLIRYEEGRKRIRDYVVLQRRFDVVYNTARNEQLPAQLERVREQGVWAPSAEELEVLKMGAPALPMPVRVPGRHEFEPFLEWTSSTGEHEMRLATPTLLNNGDGEDHYRTPALEFRRGVLYEDARLDLCKQVVGPDHISALMQSLRTNTFVKHFLLGNNIIGPIGARAIADFIQDFPDNMDTWYLAGNCIDGAGFKILVDAMVKSKSVTNIWLKRNPLGAGAAKDLARLLTGVENLRTLDLDQTELGDEGAAELFSTLAAHVSADGRPLALRILYLNAVGISTRGATALGEFLASSAGAGVESVYMSCNPLTDAGAIALARHLPQAKSLKRLVLQSTGISSAGAIAICSALSGHEAISVLDLAQAYATADLGAGFNYITDDAADALAGLVRGCKSLQLLTLGRCALSLNGLAHVMQAVLDSKSLLVWRGSSVLVGRITSPVLDWPINTATMFDAPVILAEADLHAIDLEVRNVLARNVRARYGEDMDYGRFWDDERRWVLSDQLDVRKIDSVYRTRDMRSARKGEMVLVKMWDDDDDTLDRVMGHAVDKPGLEGVNVQGPVCPLKKMRLEQQKTRMAAL
;
A
#
# COMPACT_ATOMS: atom_id res chain seq x y z
N MET A 1 -6.41 35.68 19.79
CA MET A 1 -7.86 35.90 19.52
C MET A 1 -8.10 36.82 18.33
N LEU A 2 -7.63 38.08 18.31
CA LEU A 2 -7.91 39.02 17.20
C LEU A 2 -7.33 38.56 15.84
N SER A 3 -6.07 38.12 15.82
CA SER A 3 -5.41 37.60 14.61
C SER A 3 -6.16 36.39 14.04
N GLU A 4 -6.55 35.44 14.89
CA GLU A 4 -7.34 34.27 14.51
C GLU A 4 -8.73 34.66 13.99
N ALA A 5 -9.40 35.63 14.62
CA ALA A 5 -10.69 36.13 14.16
C ALA A 5 -10.60 36.79 12.77
N SER A 6 -9.55 37.58 12.50
CA SER A 6 -9.31 38.17 11.18
C SER A 6 -9.04 37.12 10.10
N HIS A 7 -8.27 36.07 10.43
CA HIS A 7 -8.03 34.96 9.52
C HIS A 7 -9.33 34.21 9.19
N LEU A 8 -10.14 33.88 10.21
CA LEU A 8 -11.42 33.20 10.03
C LEU A 8 -12.46 34.06 9.29
N ALA A 9 -12.44 35.38 9.50
CA ALA A 9 -13.27 36.31 8.72
C ALA A 9 -12.88 36.31 7.24
N SER A 10 -11.58 36.26 6.94
CA SER A 10 -11.08 36.16 5.56
C SER A 10 -11.48 34.84 4.91
N LEU A 11 -11.34 33.73 5.64
CA LEU A 11 -11.79 32.40 5.21
C LEU A 11 -13.31 32.39 4.93
N TYR A 12 -14.11 32.97 5.82
CA TYR A 12 -15.56 33.10 5.63
C TYR A 12 -15.89 33.86 4.34
N LYS A 13 -15.27 35.03 4.12
CA LYS A 13 -15.51 35.85 2.92
C LYS A 13 -15.17 35.11 1.63
N SER A 14 -13.98 34.50 1.57
CA SER A 14 -13.54 33.72 0.42
C SER A 14 -14.50 32.56 0.14
N THR A 15 -14.84 31.79 1.16
CA THR A 15 -15.77 30.64 1.05
C THR A 15 -17.16 31.08 0.59
N MET A 16 -17.68 32.18 1.14
CA MET A 16 -19.00 32.71 0.75
C MET A 16 -19.01 33.24 -0.68
N THR A 17 -17.90 33.82 -1.14
CA THR A 17 -17.74 34.27 -2.54
C THR A 17 -17.85 33.07 -3.48
N THR A 18 -17.13 31.97 -3.21
CA THR A 18 -17.25 30.74 -3.99
C THR A 18 -18.68 30.18 -4.00
N ILE A 19 -19.39 30.21 -2.86
CA ILE A 19 -20.79 29.76 -2.81
C ILE A 19 -21.71 30.64 -3.66
N LEU A 20 -21.50 31.96 -3.65
CA LEU A 20 -22.32 32.91 -4.41
C LEU A 20 -22.06 32.86 -5.92
N GLU A 21 -20.83 32.55 -6.33
CA GLU A 21 -20.45 32.37 -7.73
C GLU A 21 -20.77 30.96 -8.26
N SER A 22 -21.04 30.02 -7.37
CA SER A 22 -21.43 28.65 -7.72
C SER A 22 -22.90 28.58 -8.11
N PRO A 23 -23.28 27.84 -9.18
CA PRO A 23 -24.67 27.59 -9.52
C PRO A 23 -25.38 26.62 -8.54
N ILE A 24 -24.68 26.18 -7.49
CA ILE A 24 -25.13 25.15 -6.55
C ILE A 24 -25.87 25.80 -5.38
N ASP A 25 -27.12 25.39 -5.18
CA ASP A 25 -27.90 25.74 -4.00
C ASP A 25 -27.88 24.58 -2.99
N PRO A 26 -27.09 24.63 -1.91
CA PRO A 26 -26.97 23.52 -0.97
C PRO A 26 -28.29 23.19 -0.24
N GLU A 27 -29.23 24.13 -0.14
CA GLU A 27 -30.52 23.89 0.53
C GLU A 27 -31.50 23.08 -0.33
N ARG A 28 -31.29 23.02 -1.65
CA ARG A 28 -32.13 22.25 -2.60
C ARG A 28 -31.65 20.81 -2.82
N VAL A 29 -30.52 20.42 -2.23
CA VAL A 29 -29.80 19.19 -2.59
C VAL A 29 -29.76 18.19 -1.43
N ASP A 30 -30.39 18.51 -0.29
CA ASP A 30 -30.38 17.65 0.89
C ASP A 30 -31.04 16.28 0.63
N GLN A 31 -31.91 16.18 -0.39
CA GLN A 31 -32.56 14.94 -0.86
C GLN A 31 -32.07 14.44 -2.23
N ALA A 32 -30.95 14.95 -2.74
CA ALA A 32 -30.47 14.57 -4.07
C ALA A 32 -30.05 13.09 -4.13
N ASP A 33 -30.57 12.40 -5.15
CA ASP A 33 -30.16 11.06 -5.52
C ASP A 33 -28.75 11.04 -6.14
N LYS A 34 -28.26 9.84 -6.43
CA LYS A 34 -26.92 9.63 -6.97
C LYS A 34 -26.69 10.40 -8.28
N ALA A 35 -27.65 10.38 -9.20
CA ALA A 35 -27.54 11.02 -10.51
C ALA A 35 -27.51 12.55 -10.38
N SER A 36 -28.34 13.09 -9.50
CA SER A 36 -28.43 14.52 -9.21
C SER A 36 -27.14 15.05 -8.57
N LEU A 37 -26.52 14.26 -7.69
CA LEU A 37 -25.20 14.58 -7.15
C LEU A 37 -24.15 14.61 -8.27
N LEU A 38 -24.05 13.56 -9.10
CA LEU A 38 -23.04 13.48 -10.17
C LEU A 38 -23.15 14.60 -11.22
N ALA A 39 -24.33 15.20 -11.39
CA ALA A 39 -24.55 16.33 -12.28
C ALA A 39 -23.97 17.67 -11.75
N LEU A 40 -23.58 17.73 -10.48
CA LEU A 40 -23.03 18.96 -9.89
C LEU A 40 -21.62 19.26 -10.44
N PRO A 41 -21.27 20.54 -10.64
CA PRO A 41 -19.95 20.93 -11.13
C PRO A 41 -18.85 20.86 -10.05
N LEU A 42 -19.05 20.09 -8.97
CA LEU A 42 -18.13 19.94 -7.84
C LEU A 42 -16.85 19.16 -8.19
N HIS A 43 -16.76 18.60 -9.40
CA HIS A 43 -15.51 18.08 -9.96
C HIS A 43 -14.54 19.19 -10.40
N LYS A 44 -15.01 20.43 -10.55
CA LYS A 44 -14.17 21.58 -10.95
C LYS A 44 -13.67 22.35 -9.72
N PRO A 45 -12.39 22.75 -9.65
CA PRO A 45 -11.82 23.42 -8.49
C PRO A 45 -12.57 24.70 -8.06
N ASN A 46 -13.05 25.48 -9.03
CA ASN A 46 -13.68 26.78 -8.77
C ASN A 46 -15.03 26.70 -8.03
N HIS A 47 -15.60 25.51 -7.89
CA HIS A 47 -16.84 25.28 -7.15
C HIS A 47 -16.60 24.57 -5.81
N ARG A 48 -15.34 24.39 -5.38
CA ARG A 48 -15.02 23.65 -4.16
C ARG A 48 -14.65 24.58 -3.02
N LEU A 49 -15.02 24.16 -1.80
CA LEU A 49 -14.62 24.82 -0.58
C LEU A 49 -13.47 24.05 0.07
N THR A 50 -12.56 24.78 0.71
CA THR A 50 -11.51 24.18 1.54
C THR A 50 -12.15 23.48 2.75
N ASP A 51 -11.62 22.34 3.19
CA ASP A 51 -12.12 21.65 4.40
C ASP A 51 -12.05 22.50 5.67
N ALA A 52 -11.10 23.45 5.72
CA ALA A 52 -10.98 24.43 6.80
C ALA A 52 -12.28 25.23 7.03
N ALA A 53 -13.11 25.40 5.99
CA ALA A 53 -14.39 26.11 6.07
C ALA A 53 -15.39 25.42 7.04
N ALA A 54 -15.30 24.10 7.21
CA ALA A 54 -16.14 23.36 8.16
C ALA A 54 -15.84 23.72 9.63
N ALA A 55 -14.62 24.20 9.91
CA ALA A 55 -14.09 24.49 11.23
C ALA A 55 -14.44 25.90 11.75
N LEU A 56 -15.21 26.70 11.00
CA LEU A 56 -15.70 28.00 11.44
C LEU A 56 -16.43 27.88 12.80
N PRO A 57 -16.13 28.73 13.80
CA PRO A 57 -16.58 28.55 15.19
C PRO A 57 -18.10 28.68 15.32
N ARG A 58 -18.72 27.90 16.24
CA ARG A 58 -20.16 28.05 16.59
C ARG A 58 -20.30 28.98 17.80
N ARG A 59 -21.37 29.78 17.82
CA ARG A 59 -21.81 30.52 19.01
C ARG A 59 -22.03 29.61 20.21
N LYS A 60 -22.74 28.49 20.02
CA LYS A 60 -23.05 27.50 21.07
C LYS A 60 -21.93 26.47 21.28
N SER A 61 -20.66 26.87 21.15
CA SER A 61 -19.50 25.98 21.36
C SER A 61 -18.49 26.62 22.32
N ALA A 62 -17.48 25.86 22.74
CA ALA A 62 -16.36 26.41 23.52
C ALA A 62 -15.67 27.59 22.81
N ARG A 63 -15.76 27.68 21.47
CA ARG A 63 -15.25 28.80 20.65
C ARG A 63 -16.29 29.91 20.40
N GLY A 64 -17.33 30.01 21.23
CA GLY A 64 -18.37 31.04 21.14
C GLY A 64 -17.86 32.49 21.13
N PRO A 65 -16.91 32.87 22.01
CA PRO A 65 -16.32 34.21 21.98
C PRO A 65 -15.61 34.53 20.66
N LEU A 66 -14.93 33.54 20.07
CA LEU A 66 -14.28 33.68 18.77
C LEU A 66 -15.32 33.86 17.64
N ALA A 67 -16.44 33.15 17.69
CA ALA A 67 -17.55 33.35 16.76
C ALA A 67 -18.11 34.78 16.82
N ALA A 68 -18.25 35.35 18.02
CA ALA A 68 -18.69 36.74 18.19
C ALA A 68 -17.67 37.75 17.63
N ALA A 69 -16.37 37.51 17.84
CA ALA A 69 -15.31 38.34 17.29
C ALA A 69 -15.31 38.32 15.74
N VAL A 70 -15.44 37.14 15.13
CA VAL A 70 -15.53 36.98 13.67
C VAL A 70 -16.78 37.68 13.13
N ALA A 71 -17.93 37.49 13.77
CA ALA A 71 -19.18 38.13 13.38
C ALA A 71 -19.08 39.67 13.38
N GLY A 72 -18.44 40.24 14.41
CA GLY A 72 -18.21 41.69 14.50
C GLY A 72 -17.31 42.24 13.39
N LEU A 73 -16.31 41.48 12.96
CA LEU A 73 -15.43 41.86 11.83
C LEU A 73 -16.14 41.78 10.47
N LEU A 74 -17.06 40.83 10.31
CA LEU A 74 -17.76 40.59 9.05
C LEU A 74 -18.96 41.52 8.86
N PHE A 75 -19.70 41.80 9.94
CA PHE A 75 -20.97 42.51 9.91
C PHE A 75 -20.99 43.58 11.02
N PRO A 76 -20.29 44.73 10.83
CA PRO A 76 -20.28 45.80 11.80
C PRO A 76 -21.70 46.29 12.09
N THR A 77 -22.09 46.34 13.36
CA THR A 77 -23.41 46.77 13.85
C THR A 77 -23.25 47.55 15.15
N GLU A 78 -24.29 48.25 15.60
CA GLU A 78 -24.29 48.96 16.88
C GLU A 78 -24.01 48.02 18.05
N ALA A 79 -23.34 48.53 19.08
CA ALA A 79 -22.93 47.76 20.26
C ALA A 79 -24.15 47.11 20.94
N GLY A 80 -24.11 45.79 21.11
CA GLY A 80 -25.20 45.01 21.71
C GLY A 80 -26.19 44.38 20.71
N SER A 81 -26.07 44.67 19.42
CA SER A 81 -26.92 44.04 18.39
C SER A 81 -26.54 42.58 18.13
N LEU A 82 -27.53 41.68 18.20
CA LEU A 82 -27.37 40.27 17.82
C LEU A 82 -27.33 40.06 16.30
N SER A 83 -27.61 41.09 15.50
CA SER A 83 -27.74 40.98 14.04
C SER A 83 -26.45 40.51 13.35
N SER A 84 -25.28 40.94 13.83
CA SER A 84 -23.98 40.49 13.31
C SER A 84 -23.80 38.97 13.47
N LEU A 85 -24.15 38.47 14.65
CA LEU A 85 -24.00 37.07 15.02
C LEU A 85 -25.04 36.18 14.34
N ILE A 86 -26.26 36.69 14.12
CA ILE A 86 -27.31 36.00 13.36
C ILE A 86 -26.86 35.82 11.90
N ARG A 87 -26.44 36.90 11.23
CA ARG A 87 -25.94 36.85 9.83
C ARG A 87 -24.73 35.93 9.67
N TYR A 88 -23.82 35.98 10.64
CA TYR A 88 -22.67 35.07 10.67
C TYR A 88 -23.12 33.60 10.76
N GLU A 89 -24.00 33.25 11.70
CA GLU A 89 -24.46 31.86 11.84
C GLU A 89 -25.26 31.38 10.62
N GLU A 90 -26.06 32.24 9.99
CA GLU A 90 -26.77 31.91 8.74
C GLU A 90 -25.79 31.56 7.61
N GLY A 91 -24.85 32.44 7.28
CA GLY A 91 -23.89 32.15 6.22
C GLY A 91 -22.94 30.99 6.59
N ARG A 92 -22.61 30.83 7.87
CA ARG A 92 -21.80 29.71 8.33
C ARG A 92 -22.56 28.38 8.24
N LYS A 93 -23.88 28.35 8.47
CA LYS A 93 -24.72 27.18 8.22
C LYS A 93 -24.68 26.83 6.73
N ARG A 94 -24.86 27.83 5.85
CA ARG A 94 -24.77 27.64 4.39
C ARG A 94 -23.42 27.07 3.95
N ILE A 95 -22.31 27.56 4.51
CA ILE A 95 -20.97 27.01 4.29
C ILE A 95 -20.90 25.53 4.69
N ARG A 96 -21.40 25.20 5.89
CA ARG A 96 -21.41 23.81 6.36
C ARG A 96 -22.22 22.91 5.43
N ASP A 97 -23.42 23.33 5.05
CA ASP A 97 -24.31 22.54 4.20
C ASP A 97 -23.67 22.28 2.84
N TYR A 98 -22.96 23.29 2.29
CA TYR A 98 -22.17 23.12 1.07
C TYR A 98 -21.00 22.14 1.24
N VAL A 99 -20.26 22.18 2.36
CA VAL A 99 -19.19 21.20 2.62
C VAL A 99 -19.75 19.78 2.76
N VAL A 100 -20.91 19.63 3.41
CA VAL A 100 -21.59 18.32 3.52
C VAL A 100 -22.01 17.83 2.13
N LEU A 101 -22.55 18.70 1.30
CA LEU A 101 -22.89 18.38 -0.09
C LEU A 101 -21.65 17.96 -0.90
N GLN A 102 -20.55 18.70 -0.79
CA GLN A 102 -19.28 18.36 -1.43
C GLN A 102 -18.81 16.96 -1.02
N ARG A 103 -18.89 16.61 0.26
CA ARG A 103 -18.53 15.27 0.74
C ARG A 103 -19.45 14.18 0.20
N ARG A 104 -20.77 14.42 0.15
CA ARG A 104 -21.73 13.49 -0.47
C ARG A 104 -21.45 13.29 -1.95
N PHE A 105 -21.17 14.37 -2.68
CA PHE A 105 -20.73 14.32 -4.07
C PHE A 105 -19.47 13.46 -4.20
N ASP A 106 -18.45 13.71 -3.38
CA ASP A 106 -17.19 12.96 -3.44
C ASP A 106 -17.41 11.47 -3.16
N VAL A 107 -18.24 11.11 -2.17
CA VAL A 107 -18.62 9.72 -1.91
C VAL A 107 -19.20 9.12 -3.18
N VAL A 108 -20.22 9.74 -3.76
CA VAL A 108 -20.96 9.23 -4.92
C VAL A 108 -20.11 9.20 -6.20
N TYR A 109 -19.31 10.23 -6.45
CA TYR A 109 -18.41 10.34 -7.59
C TYR A 109 -17.32 9.26 -7.53
N ASN A 110 -16.79 9.01 -6.33
CA ASN A 110 -15.76 7.99 -6.12
C ASN A 110 -16.35 6.58 -6.05
N THR A 111 -17.52 6.39 -5.43
CA THR A 111 -18.22 5.09 -5.45
C THR A 111 -18.81 4.80 -6.80
N ALA A 112 -19.19 5.76 -7.66
CA ALA A 112 -19.54 5.47 -9.05
C ALA A 112 -18.38 4.84 -9.83
N ARG A 113 -17.13 5.23 -9.52
CA ARG A 113 -15.93 4.59 -10.05
C ARG A 113 -15.70 3.19 -9.48
N ASN A 114 -16.07 2.97 -8.21
CA ASN A 114 -15.96 1.68 -7.54
C ASN A 114 -17.18 0.76 -7.80
N GLU A 115 -18.36 1.28 -8.13
CA GLU A 115 -19.59 0.54 -8.46
C GLU A 115 -19.51 -0.12 -9.84
N GLN A 116 -18.41 0.10 -10.56
CA GLN A 116 -17.86 -0.85 -11.52
C GLN A 116 -17.20 -2.08 -10.82
N LEU A 117 -17.58 -2.42 -9.58
CA LEU A 117 -17.16 -3.65 -8.89
C LEU A 117 -17.65 -4.94 -9.58
N PRO A 118 -18.78 -4.97 -10.34
CA PRO A 118 -19.05 -6.04 -11.29
C PRO A 118 -17.88 -6.26 -12.28
N ALA A 119 -17.10 -5.21 -12.57
CA ALA A 119 -15.99 -5.27 -13.53
C ALA A 119 -14.77 -6.07 -13.03
N GLN A 120 -14.64 -6.44 -11.75
CA GLN A 120 -13.53 -7.33 -11.34
C GLN A 120 -13.76 -8.79 -11.76
N LEU A 121 -15.01 -9.26 -11.69
CA LEU A 121 -15.41 -10.59 -12.20
C LEU A 121 -15.24 -10.64 -13.72
N GLU A 122 -15.66 -9.57 -14.40
CA GLU A 122 -15.47 -9.43 -15.84
C GLU A 122 -14.00 -9.36 -16.19
N ARG A 123 -13.16 -8.58 -15.50
CA ARG A 123 -11.73 -8.42 -15.87
C ARG A 123 -10.93 -9.70 -16.00
N VAL A 124 -11.01 -10.63 -15.04
CA VAL A 124 -10.27 -11.91 -15.13
C VAL A 124 -10.80 -12.74 -16.30
N ARG A 125 -12.13 -12.78 -16.45
CA ARG A 125 -12.82 -13.53 -17.51
C ARG A 125 -12.57 -12.93 -18.91
N GLU A 126 -12.65 -11.61 -19.04
CA GLU A 126 -12.43 -10.82 -20.25
C GLU A 126 -10.97 -10.88 -20.68
N GLN A 127 -10.03 -10.84 -19.72
CA GLN A 127 -8.61 -11.00 -20.00
C GLN A 127 -8.33 -12.40 -20.55
N GLY A 128 -8.92 -13.44 -19.95
CA GLY A 128 -8.55 -14.82 -20.27
C GLY A 128 -7.11 -15.13 -19.86
N VAL A 129 -6.51 -16.11 -20.55
CA VAL A 129 -5.07 -16.37 -20.46
C VAL A 129 -4.32 -15.11 -20.87
N TRP A 130 -3.46 -14.63 -19.98
CA TRP A 130 -2.72 -13.40 -20.22
C TRP A 130 -1.66 -13.61 -21.30
N ALA A 131 -1.80 -12.89 -22.41
CA ALA A 131 -0.88 -12.93 -23.54
C ALA A 131 -0.51 -11.50 -23.96
N PRO A 132 0.37 -10.81 -23.20
CA PRO A 132 0.81 -9.46 -23.55
C PRO A 132 1.60 -9.49 -24.86
N SER A 133 1.52 -8.40 -25.63
CA SER A 133 2.43 -8.20 -26.76
C SER A 133 3.89 -8.10 -26.29
N ALA A 134 4.84 -8.30 -27.20
CA ALA A 134 6.26 -8.15 -26.88
C ALA A 134 6.57 -6.73 -26.34
N GLU A 135 5.98 -5.70 -26.94
CA GLU A 135 6.14 -4.31 -26.49
C GLU A 135 5.58 -4.06 -25.09
N GLU A 136 4.37 -4.56 -24.78
CA GLU A 136 3.79 -4.46 -23.43
C GLU A 136 4.66 -5.19 -22.40
N LEU A 137 5.20 -6.35 -22.77
CA LEU A 137 6.06 -7.13 -21.89
C LEU A 137 7.38 -6.40 -21.59
N GLU A 138 8.00 -5.77 -22.58
CA GLU A 138 9.22 -4.97 -22.37
C GLU A 138 8.97 -3.77 -21.46
N VAL A 139 7.82 -3.08 -21.59
CA VAL A 139 7.45 -2.00 -20.68
C VAL A 139 7.26 -2.51 -19.24
N LEU A 140 6.57 -3.64 -19.07
CA LEU A 140 6.35 -4.24 -17.75
C LEU A 140 7.66 -4.72 -17.11
N LYS A 141 8.63 -5.16 -17.91
CA LYS A 141 9.96 -5.58 -17.45
C LYS A 141 10.80 -4.44 -16.88
N MET A 142 10.44 -3.17 -17.12
CA MET A 142 11.11 -2.02 -16.48
C MET A 142 10.65 -1.82 -15.03
N GLY A 143 9.56 -2.47 -14.63
CA GLY A 143 8.96 -2.30 -13.31
C GLY A 143 7.92 -1.18 -13.26
N ALA A 144 7.11 -1.20 -12.20
CA ALA A 144 6.12 -0.15 -12.00
C ALA A 144 6.80 1.16 -11.57
N PRO A 145 6.36 2.32 -12.11
CA PRO A 145 6.87 3.61 -11.69
C PRO A 145 6.74 3.85 -10.19
N ALA A 146 7.84 4.30 -9.58
CA ALA A 146 8.02 4.58 -8.17
C ALA A 146 7.61 6.01 -7.83
N LEU A 147 6.33 6.33 -8.04
CA LEU A 147 5.83 7.67 -7.75
C LEU A 147 5.47 7.81 -6.27
N PRO A 148 5.80 8.88 -5.56
CA PRO A 148 5.22 9.14 -4.24
C PRO A 148 3.76 9.62 -4.38
N MET A 149 3.04 9.68 -3.26
CA MET A 149 1.71 10.30 -3.22
C MET A 149 1.83 11.84 -3.33
N PRO A 150 0.89 12.52 -4.01
CA PRO A 150 0.79 13.99 -4.04
C PRO A 150 0.67 14.58 -2.64
N VAL A 151 1.55 15.50 -2.30
CA VAL A 151 1.65 16.10 -0.97
C VAL A 151 2.19 17.54 -1.05
N ARG A 152 1.80 18.39 -0.09
CA ARG A 152 2.34 19.75 0.06
C ARG A 152 3.24 19.84 1.29
N VAL A 153 4.45 20.35 1.11
CA VAL A 153 5.42 20.54 2.20
C VAL A 153 4.91 21.63 3.16
N PRO A 154 4.76 21.35 4.46
CA PRO A 154 4.26 22.30 5.44
C PRO A 154 5.35 23.31 5.85
N GLY A 155 4.94 24.39 6.51
CA GLY A 155 5.87 25.39 7.02
C GLY A 155 6.67 24.89 8.25
N ARG A 156 7.90 25.40 8.43
CA ARG A 156 8.83 24.98 9.50
C ARG A 156 8.24 24.99 10.92
N HIS A 157 7.43 26.00 11.23
CA HIS A 157 6.78 26.17 12.54
C HIS A 157 5.87 24.98 12.94
N GLU A 158 5.46 24.13 11.99
CA GLU A 158 4.66 22.94 12.30
C GLU A 158 5.48 21.79 12.90
N PHE A 159 6.79 21.77 12.65
CA PHE A 159 7.72 20.77 13.16
C PHE A 159 8.50 21.22 14.40
N GLU A 160 8.63 22.52 14.65
CA GLU A 160 9.42 23.08 15.78
C GLU A 160 9.16 22.37 17.13
N PRO A 161 7.91 22.21 17.61
CA PRO A 161 7.68 21.56 18.91
C PRO A 161 8.12 20.09 18.95
N PHE A 162 8.07 19.40 17.81
CA PHE A 162 8.51 18.02 17.67
C PHE A 162 10.04 17.92 17.58
N LEU A 163 10.69 18.83 16.85
CA LEU A 163 12.14 18.91 16.75
C LEU A 163 12.80 19.24 18.10
N GLU A 164 12.25 20.20 18.84
CA GLU A 164 12.71 20.50 20.21
C GLU A 164 12.60 19.27 21.11
N TRP A 165 11.47 18.57 21.07
CA TRP A 165 11.28 17.36 21.88
C TRP A 165 12.30 16.26 21.52
N THR A 166 12.43 15.93 20.23
CA THR A 166 13.34 14.84 19.77
C THR A 166 14.80 15.07 20.20
N SER A 167 15.22 16.33 20.39
CA SER A 167 16.55 16.72 20.84
C SER A 167 16.82 16.52 22.34
N SER A 168 15.78 16.37 23.17
CA SER A 168 15.88 16.62 24.61
C SER A 168 15.78 15.40 25.52
N THR A 169 15.13 14.30 25.13
CA THR A 169 14.78 13.27 26.11
C THR A 169 15.08 11.85 25.72
N GLY A 170 15.03 11.45 24.44
CA GLY A 170 15.21 10.05 24.07
C GLY A 170 14.44 9.08 24.97
N GLU A 171 13.22 9.42 25.41
CA GLU A 171 12.43 8.64 26.38
C GLU A 171 10.94 8.79 26.05
N HIS A 172 10.15 7.72 26.19
CA HIS A 172 8.71 7.72 26.01
C HIS A 172 7.97 8.20 27.28
N GLU A 173 8.21 9.44 27.69
CA GLU A 173 7.55 10.04 28.85
C GLU A 173 6.99 11.44 28.54
N MET A 174 5.81 11.74 29.09
CA MET A 174 5.22 13.08 29.03
C MET A 174 5.94 14.01 30.02
N ARG A 175 7.04 14.62 29.57
CA ARG A 175 7.83 15.57 30.37
C ARG A 175 7.62 17.03 30.01
N LEU A 176 7.10 17.29 28.80
CA LEU A 176 6.82 18.63 28.28
C LEU A 176 5.32 18.79 28.04
N ALA A 177 4.84 20.04 28.00
CA ALA A 177 3.43 20.37 27.78
C ALA A 177 2.94 20.13 26.33
N THR A 178 3.71 19.41 25.50
CA THR A 178 3.60 19.42 24.04
C THR A 178 2.88 18.20 23.44
N PRO A 179 3.19 16.94 23.81
CA PRO A 179 2.47 15.78 23.27
C PRO A 179 1.17 15.47 24.02
N THR A 180 0.24 14.80 23.35
CA THR A 180 -0.95 14.18 23.94
C THR A 180 -0.85 12.65 23.90
N LEU A 181 -1.57 11.94 24.75
CA LEU A 181 -1.67 10.48 24.67
C LEU A 181 -2.48 10.06 23.43
N LEU A 182 -1.93 9.18 22.61
CA LEU A 182 -2.62 8.62 21.45
C LEU A 182 -3.92 7.94 21.90
N ASN A 183 -5.02 8.25 21.22
CA ASN A 183 -6.36 7.73 21.53
C ASN A 183 -6.72 7.85 23.02
N ASN A 184 -6.39 8.98 23.66
CA ASN A 184 -6.63 9.24 25.09
C ASN A 184 -5.96 8.22 26.04
N GLY A 185 -4.91 7.54 25.61
CA GLY A 185 -4.17 6.56 26.42
C GLY A 185 -4.47 5.10 26.09
N ASP A 186 -5.45 4.81 25.22
CA ASP A 186 -5.75 3.44 24.78
C ASP A 186 -4.68 2.85 23.85
N GLY A 187 -3.76 3.70 23.36
CA GLY A 187 -2.72 3.32 22.40
C GLY A 187 -3.28 3.07 21.00
N GLU A 188 -2.50 2.41 20.16
CA GLU A 188 -2.92 2.13 18.79
C GLU A 188 -4.00 1.04 18.68
N ASP A 189 -4.79 1.10 17.60
CA ASP A 189 -6.03 0.33 17.44
C ASP A 189 -5.91 -1.19 17.60
N HIS A 190 -4.78 -1.79 17.20
CA HIS A 190 -4.64 -3.26 17.13
C HIS A 190 -3.82 -3.82 18.29
N TYR A 191 -2.71 -3.17 18.62
CA TYR A 191 -1.78 -3.67 19.64
C TYR A 191 -1.90 -2.96 20.97
N ARG A 192 -2.71 -1.88 21.03
CA ARG A 192 -2.86 -1.02 22.22
C ARG A 192 -1.52 -0.53 22.75
N THR A 193 -0.51 -0.41 21.87
CA THR A 193 0.81 0.10 22.25
C THR A 193 0.65 1.57 22.60
N PRO A 194 0.99 1.98 23.84
CA PRO A 194 0.95 3.38 24.23
C PRO A 194 1.82 4.23 23.31
N ALA A 195 1.36 5.45 23.05
CA ALA A 195 2.09 6.37 22.21
C ALA A 195 1.84 7.83 22.59
N LEU A 196 2.86 8.65 22.41
CA LEU A 196 2.80 10.10 22.45
C LEU A 196 2.52 10.63 21.04
N GLU A 197 1.43 11.37 20.89
CA GLU A 197 1.04 12.01 19.65
C GLU A 197 1.39 13.50 19.66
N PHE A 198 2.10 13.93 18.63
CA PHE A 198 2.44 15.32 18.37
C PHE A 198 1.61 15.85 17.19
N ARG A 199 1.69 17.16 16.95
CA ARG A 199 1.09 17.76 15.75
C ARG A 199 1.61 17.09 14.46
N ARG A 200 2.89 16.73 14.44
CA ARG A 200 3.56 16.02 13.36
C ARG A 200 4.37 14.87 13.95
N GLY A 201 3.84 13.67 13.83
CA GLY A 201 4.51 12.44 14.26
C GLY A 201 3.93 11.82 15.52
N VAL A 202 4.22 10.53 15.69
CA VAL A 202 3.84 9.71 16.84
C VAL A 202 5.06 8.95 17.33
N LEU A 203 5.30 8.98 18.63
CA LEU A 203 6.32 8.16 19.27
C LEU A 203 5.64 7.05 20.06
N TYR A 204 5.98 5.80 19.78
CA TYR A 204 5.45 4.65 20.50
C TYR A 204 6.39 4.21 21.62
N GLU A 205 5.82 3.60 22.65
CA GLU A 205 6.58 3.00 23.75
C GLU A 205 7.56 1.91 23.27
N ASP A 206 7.25 1.27 22.14
CA ASP A 206 8.09 0.24 21.53
C ASP A 206 9.17 0.78 20.58
N ALA A 207 9.62 2.02 20.83
CA ALA A 207 10.72 2.70 20.14
C ALA A 207 10.48 3.04 18.65
N ARG A 208 9.22 3.04 18.19
CA ARG A 208 8.87 3.53 16.85
C ARG A 208 8.67 5.04 16.85
N LEU A 209 9.28 5.71 15.89
CA LEU A 209 9.00 7.10 15.53
C LEU A 209 8.26 7.12 14.18
N ASP A 210 6.95 7.29 14.23
CA ASP A 210 6.08 7.33 13.05
C ASP A 210 5.87 8.76 12.57
N LEU A 211 6.49 9.06 11.44
CA LEU A 211 6.36 10.29 10.66
C LEU A 211 5.78 10.03 9.27
N CYS A 212 5.07 8.91 9.09
CA CYS A 212 4.49 8.60 7.79
C CYS A 212 3.50 9.69 7.37
N LYS A 213 3.61 10.12 6.11
CA LYS A 213 2.75 11.13 5.48
C LYS A 213 2.76 12.49 6.20
N GLN A 214 3.80 12.78 6.99
CA GLN A 214 3.95 14.09 7.63
C GLN A 214 4.56 15.13 6.69
N VAL A 215 5.00 14.70 5.51
CA VAL A 215 5.56 15.52 4.45
C VAL A 215 6.75 16.34 4.97
N VAL A 216 7.67 15.65 5.62
CA VAL A 216 8.93 16.25 6.13
C VAL A 216 9.66 16.97 5.00
N GLY A 217 9.69 16.39 3.79
CA GLY A 217 10.29 17.02 2.62
C GLY A 217 11.80 17.26 2.75
N PRO A 218 12.41 17.80 1.69
CA PRO A 218 13.83 18.16 1.70
C PRO A 218 14.14 19.32 2.67
N ASP A 219 13.15 20.17 2.97
CA ASP A 219 13.34 21.39 3.77
C ASP A 219 13.54 21.10 5.27
N HIS A 220 12.93 20.04 5.80
CA HIS A 220 12.93 19.76 7.24
C HIS A 220 13.73 18.51 7.63
N ILE A 221 14.06 17.63 6.68
CA ILE A 221 14.72 16.35 6.98
C ILE A 221 16.08 16.53 7.65
N SER A 222 16.90 17.50 7.24
CA SER A 222 18.19 17.76 7.89
C SER A 222 18.04 18.20 9.34
N ALA A 223 17.06 19.06 9.64
CA ALA A 223 16.78 19.50 11.00
C ALA A 223 16.28 18.34 11.88
N LEU A 224 15.44 17.46 11.32
CA LEU A 224 14.98 16.24 11.97
C LEU A 224 16.12 15.27 12.27
N MET A 225 17.00 15.00 11.29
CA MET A 225 18.14 14.12 11.54
C MET A 225 19.11 14.72 12.56
N GLN A 226 19.25 16.06 12.57
CA GLN A 226 20.06 16.75 13.56
C GLN A 226 19.46 16.64 14.97
N SER A 227 18.15 16.78 15.14
CA SER A 227 17.51 16.67 16.45
C SER A 227 17.57 15.24 17.00
N LEU A 228 17.64 14.23 16.14
CA LEU A 228 17.77 12.83 16.55
C LEU A 228 19.18 12.43 17.02
N ARG A 229 20.23 13.25 16.81
CA ARG A 229 21.61 12.88 17.18
C ARG A 229 21.81 12.60 18.67
N THR A 230 20.99 13.19 19.54
CA THR A 230 21.03 12.97 20.99
C THR A 230 20.03 11.90 21.45
N ASN A 231 19.19 11.40 20.54
CA ASN A 231 18.14 10.45 20.86
C ASN A 231 18.67 9.01 20.81
N THR A 232 18.55 8.29 21.92
CA THR A 232 19.00 6.89 22.05
C THR A 232 17.86 5.87 22.13
N PHE A 233 16.62 6.33 22.26
CA PHE A 233 15.45 5.47 22.44
C PHE A 233 14.83 5.02 21.14
N VAL A 234 14.75 5.89 20.13
CA VAL A 234 14.16 5.52 18.86
C VAL A 234 15.03 4.45 18.19
N LYS A 235 14.41 3.33 17.82
CA LYS A 235 15.04 2.21 17.11
C LYS A 235 14.39 1.91 15.76
N HIS A 236 13.17 2.37 15.56
CA HIS A 236 12.42 2.15 14.33
C HIS A 236 11.97 3.48 13.75
N PHE A 237 12.58 3.90 12.65
CA PHE A 237 12.34 5.19 12.02
C PHE A 237 11.40 5.04 10.82
N LEU A 238 10.17 5.55 10.97
CA LEU A 238 9.10 5.38 9.98
C LEU A 238 8.85 6.70 9.27
N LEU A 239 9.38 6.82 8.06
CA LEU A 239 9.34 8.02 7.25
C LEU A 239 8.61 7.78 5.92
N GLY A 240 7.57 6.95 5.91
CA GLY A 240 6.83 6.62 4.68
C GLY A 240 6.13 7.83 4.04
N ASN A 241 6.24 8.02 2.73
CA ASN A 241 5.61 9.08 1.94
C ASN A 241 5.94 10.51 2.43
N ASN A 242 7.23 10.85 2.53
CA ASN A 242 7.68 12.17 2.96
C ASN A 242 8.47 12.97 1.91
N ILE A 243 8.65 12.44 0.69
CA ILE A 243 9.27 13.13 -0.46
C ILE A 243 10.61 13.81 -0.13
N ILE A 244 11.47 13.17 0.66
CA ILE A 244 12.72 13.79 1.13
C ILE A 244 13.81 13.90 0.04
N GLY A 245 13.67 13.15 -1.06
CA GLY A 245 14.57 13.19 -2.21
C GLY A 245 16.02 12.78 -1.89
N PRO A 246 16.94 13.05 -2.84
CA PRO A 246 18.37 12.78 -2.67
C PRO A 246 19.00 13.55 -1.49
N ILE A 247 18.50 14.76 -1.18
CA ILE A 247 18.94 15.57 -0.03
C ILE A 247 18.68 14.81 1.28
N GLY A 248 17.48 14.29 1.44
CA GLY A 248 17.13 13.51 2.62
C GLY A 248 17.91 12.20 2.73
N ALA A 249 18.16 11.53 1.61
CA ALA A 249 19.02 10.34 1.59
C ALA A 249 20.42 10.65 2.14
N ARG A 250 21.01 11.80 1.75
CA ARG A 250 22.29 12.25 2.29
C ARG A 250 22.20 12.60 3.78
N ALA A 251 21.18 13.34 4.21
CA ALA A 251 21.01 13.69 5.62
C ALA A 251 20.89 12.45 6.53
N ILE A 252 20.18 11.42 6.05
CA ILE A 252 20.08 10.13 6.74
C ILE A 252 21.43 9.40 6.74
N ALA A 253 22.15 9.38 5.62
CA ALA A 253 23.47 8.76 5.55
C ALA A 253 24.47 9.42 6.50
N ASP A 254 24.49 10.75 6.57
CA ASP A 254 25.37 11.50 7.49
C ASP A 254 25.05 11.18 8.96
N PHE A 255 23.77 10.98 9.30
CA PHE A 255 23.38 10.50 10.62
C PHE A 255 23.87 9.08 10.89
N ILE A 256 23.71 8.15 9.93
CA ILE A 256 24.18 6.76 10.07
C ILE A 256 25.71 6.70 10.18
N GLN A 257 26.44 7.60 9.52
CA GLN A 257 27.90 7.64 9.63
C GLN A 257 28.37 7.97 11.05
N ASP A 258 27.68 8.88 11.73
CA ASP A 258 28.01 9.26 13.11
C ASP A 258 27.42 8.28 14.14
N PHE A 259 26.26 7.70 13.84
CA PHE A 259 25.48 6.85 14.75
C PHE A 259 25.01 5.56 14.07
N PRO A 260 25.95 4.70 13.62
CA PRO A 260 25.63 3.55 12.76
C PRO A 260 24.71 2.53 13.43
N ASP A 261 24.78 2.40 14.75
CA ASP A 261 24.04 1.40 15.51
C ASP A 261 22.82 1.94 16.25
N ASN A 262 22.37 3.15 15.90
CA ASN A 262 21.29 3.80 16.64
C ASN A 262 19.89 3.36 16.20
N MET A 263 19.73 2.83 14.98
CA MET A 263 18.45 2.42 14.42
C MET A 263 18.51 0.97 13.89
N ASP A 264 17.48 0.20 14.18
CA ASP A 264 17.32 -1.19 13.71
C ASP A 264 16.48 -1.25 12.43
N THR A 265 15.47 -0.36 12.32
CA THR A 265 14.52 -0.33 11.20
C THR A 265 14.49 1.03 10.51
N TRP A 266 14.68 1.00 9.20
CA TRP A 266 14.53 2.15 8.31
C TRP A 266 13.33 1.94 7.38
N TYR A 267 12.20 2.57 7.69
CA TYR A 267 11.03 2.56 6.82
C TYR A 267 10.97 3.82 5.97
N LEU A 268 11.55 3.76 4.78
CA LEU A 268 11.78 4.88 3.87
C LEU A 268 10.92 4.80 2.60
N ALA A 269 9.76 4.16 2.66
CA ALA A 269 8.87 4.02 1.52
C ALA A 269 8.42 5.39 0.93
N GLY A 270 8.33 5.54 -0.39
CA GLY A 270 7.72 6.70 -1.05
C GLY A 270 8.45 8.03 -0.82
N ASN A 271 9.78 8.03 -0.88
CA ASN A 271 10.60 9.19 -0.52
C ASN A 271 11.37 9.83 -1.67
N CYS A 272 11.18 9.36 -2.90
CA CYS A 272 11.94 9.82 -4.07
C CYS A 272 13.46 9.64 -3.92
N ILE A 273 13.88 8.56 -3.24
CA ILE A 273 15.29 8.18 -3.16
C ILE A 273 15.65 7.52 -4.48
N ASP A 274 16.46 8.18 -5.29
CA ASP A 274 16.96 7.64 -6.54
C ASP A 274 18.15 6.68 -6.33
N GLY A 275 18.64 6.06 -7.41
CA GLY A 275 19.79 5.16 -7.33
C GLY A 275 21.05 5.80 -6.73
N ALA A 276 21.29 7.09 -6.99
CA ALA A 276 22.45 7.82 -6.44
C ALA A 276 22.30 8.11 -4.94
N GLY A 277 21.12 8.56 -4.50
CA GLY A 277 20.79 8.73 -3.09
C GLY A 277 20.82 7.41 -2.33
N PHE A 278 20.31 6.33 -2.94
CA PHE A 278 20.37 4.99 -2.38
C PHE A 278 21.82 4.52 -2.20
N LYS A 279 22.69 4.71 -3.21
CA LYS A 279 24.11 4.39 -3.09
C LYS A 279 24.75 5.04 -1.85
N ILE A 280 24.46 6.33 -1.62
CA ILE A 280 24.96 7.07 -0.45
C ILE A 280 24.47 6.44 0.86
N LEU A 281 23.19 6.04 0.91
CA LEU A 281 22.64 5.31 2.06
C LEU A 281 23.37 3.99 2.28
N VAL A 282 23.61 3.20 1.23
CA VAL A 282 24.32 1.92 1.36
C VAL A 282 25.77 2.13 1.81
N ASP A 283 26.47 3.17 1.33
CA ASP A 283 27.83 3.52 1.80
C ASP A 283 27.89 3.76 3.32
N ALA A 284 26.81 4.27 3.92
CA ALA A 284 26.68 4.43 5.36
C ALA A 284 26.19 3.16 6.07
N MET A 285 25.11 2.53 5.58
CA MET A 285 24.42 1.41 6.23
C MET A 285 25.30 0.17 6.40
N VAL A 286 26.21 -0.12 5.47
CA VAL A 286 27.12 -1.29 5.58
C VAL A 286 28.08 -1.23 6.78
N LYS A 287 28.17 -0.07 7.45
CA LYS A 287 28.95 0.09 8.68
C LYS A 287 28.15 -0.26 9.94
N SER A 288 26.82 -0.33 9.82
CA SER A 288 25.92 -0.66 10.93
C SER A 288 25.95 -2.16 11.25
N LYS A 289 25.92 -2.46 12.55
CA LYS A 289 25.66 -3.78 13.11
C LYS A 289 24.24 -3.91 13.67
N SER A 290 23.50 -2.81 13.84
CA SER A 290 22.12 -2.84 14.37
C SER A 290 21.05 -3.06 13.29
N VAL A 291 21.27 -2.62 12.05
CA VAL A 291 20.21 -2.61 11.03
C VAL A 291 19.73 -4.03 10.69
N THR A 292 18.44 -4.26 10.92
CA THR A 292 17.74 -5.53 10.65
C THR A 292 16.68 -5.42 9.57
N ASN A 293 16.11 -4.23 9.33
CA ASN A 293 14.97 -4.06 8.41
C ASN A 293 15.09 -2.77 7.60
N ILE A 294 15.00 -2.88 6.27
CA ILE A 294 15.02 -1.74 5.36
C ILE A 294 13.83 -1.83 4.41
N TRP A 295 13.04 -0.76 4.34
CA TRP A 295 11.87 -0.70 3.47
C TRP A 295 11.97 0.47 2.50
N LEU A 296 12.07 0.15 1.21
CA LEU A 296 12.35 1.12 0.14
C LEU A 296 11.22 1.22 -0.88
N LYS A 297 10.06 0.63 -0.59
CA LYS A 297 8.88 0.65 -1.45
C LYS A 297 8.64 2.00 -2.13
N ARG A 298 8.40 2.03 -3.44
CA ARG A 298 8.12 3.26 -4.21
C ARG A 298 9.25 4.30 -4.10
N ASN A 299 10.49 3.87 -4.28
CA ASN A 299 11.63 4.75 -4.53
C ASN A 299 12.26 4.40 -5.88
N PRO A 300 12.56 5.38 -6.76
CA PRO A 300 13.04 5.13 -8.12
C PRO A 300 14.53 4.73 -8.14
N LEU A 301 14.84 3.54 -7.60
CA LEU A 301 16.22 3.04 -7.51
C LEU A 301 16.80 2.75 -8.91
N GLY A 302 15.98 2.21 -9.80
CA GLY A 302 16.37 1.84 -11.16
C GLY A 302 17.24 0.58 -11.23
N ALA A 303 17.37 0.01 -12.43
CA ALA A 303 18.19 -1.18 -12.68
C ALA A 303 19.65 -1.05 -12.20
N GLY A 304 20.23 0.16 -12.28
CA GLY A 304 21.60 0.44 -11.87
C GLY A 304 21.88 0.23 -10.38
N ALA A 305 20.85 0.15 -9.54
CA ALA A 305 20.99 -0.07 -8.10
C ALA A 305 21.35 -1.53 -7.72
N ALA A 306 21.33 -2.47 -8.67
CA ALA A 306 21.56 -3.90 -8.41
C ALA A 306 22.87 -4.18 -7.63
N LYS A 307 23.96 -3.51 -7.99
CA LYS A 307 25.26 -3.68 -7.33
C LYS A 307 25.27 -3.15 -5.90
N ASP A 308 24.64 -2.00 -5.67
CA ASP A 308 24.53 -1.43 -4.33
C ASP A 308 23.56 -2.25 -3.46
N LEU A 309 22.51 -2.84 -4.02
CA LEU A 309 21.65 -3.81 -3.32
C LEU A 309 22.41 -5.08 -2.92
N ALA A 310 23.22 -5.64 -3.81
CA ALA A 310 24.07 -6.79 -3.48
C ALA A 310 25.07 -6.46 -2.37
N ARG A 311 25.68 -5.26 -2.41
CA ARG A 311 26.58 -4.77 -1.37
C ARG A 311 25.86 -4.53 -0.04
N LEU A 312 24.63 -4.02 -0.07
CA LEU A 312 23.81 -3.85 1.13
C LEU A 312 23.55 -5.19 1.81
N LEU A 313 23.08 -6.18 1.04
CA LEU A 313 22.71 -7.51 1.56
C LEU A 313 23.92 -8.32 2.05
N THR A 314 25.10 -8.12 1.44
CA THR A 314 26.33 -8.82 1.84
C THR A 314 27.13 -8.07 2.91
N GLY A 315 26.96 -6.76 3.03
CA GLY A 315 27.67 -5.91 4.00
C GLY A 315 26.93 -5.68 5.33
N VAL A 316 25.59 -5.69 5.33
CA VAL A 316 24.79 -5.52 6.55
C VAL A 316 24.48 -6.89 7.15
N GLU A 317 25.28 -7.31 8.12
CA GLU A 317 25.31 -8.68 8.65
C GLU A 317 23.97 -9.16 9.24
N ASN A 318 23.13 -8.25 9.74
CA ASN A 318 21.89 -8.58 10.45
C ASN A 318 20.63 -8.25 9.64
N LEU A 319 20.76 -7.87 8.36
CA LEU A 319 19.61 -7.49 7.53
C LEU A 319 18.70 -8.70 7.25
N ARG A 320 17.54 -8.71 7.90
CA ARG A 320 16.51 -9.76 7.84
C ARG A 320 15.40 -9.48 6.85
N THR A 321 14.99 -8.22 6.72
CA THR A 321 13.89 -7.82 5.84
C THR A 321 14.33 -6.73 4.88
N LEU A 322 14.07 -6.95 3.60
CA LEU A 322 14.25 -5.95 2.54
C LEU A 322 12.97 -5.83 1.70
N ASP A 323 12.42 -4.62 1.63
CA ASP A 323 11.32 -4.29 0.71
C ASP A 323 11.82 -3.43 -0.47
N LEU A 324 11.62 -3.98 -1.68
CA LEU A 324 11.92 -3.38 -2.97
C LEU A 324 10.67 -3.24 -3.85
N ASP A 325 9.47 -3.27 -3.27
CA ASP A 325 8.21 -3.09 -4.00
C ASP A 325 8.26 -1.80 -4.85
N GLN A 326 7.99 -1.91 -6.15
CA GLN A 326 7.92 -0.76 -7.07
C GLN A 326 9.17 0.13 -6.99
N THR A 327 10.35 -0.45 -7.19
CA THR A 327 11.63 0.27 -7.17
C THR A 327 12.28 0.45 -8.55
N GLU A 328 11.57 0.09 -9.62
CA GLU A 328 12.05 0.22 -11.01
C GLU A 328 13.36 -0.53 -11.29
N LEU A 329 13.67 -1.58 -10.51
CA LEU A 329 14.86 -2.40 -10.74
C LEU A 329 14.79 -3.15 -12.09
N GLY A 330 13.57 -3.52 -12.50
CA GLY A 330 13.30 -4.26 -13.72
C GLY A 330 13.83 -5.69 -13.73
N ASP A 331 13.54 -6.42 -14.80
CA ASP A 331 13.99 -7.81 -14.98
C ASP A 331 15.53 -7.91 -15.02
N GLU A 332 16.20 -6.93 -15.63
CA GLU A 332 17.66 -6.92 -15.75
C GLU A 332 18.36 -6.65 -14.41
N GLY A 333 17.94 -5.61 -13.69
CA GLY A 333 18.51 -5.31 -12.37
C GLY A 333 18.21 -6.40 -11.35
N ALA A 334 17.02 -7.02 -11.41
CA ALA A 334 16.69 -8.17 -10.56
C ALA A 334 17.56 -9.38 -10.90
N ALA A 335 17.78 -9.67 -12.18
CA ALA A 335 18.68 -10.73 -12.61
C ALA A 335 20.12 -10.49 -12.13
N GLU A 336 20.66 -9.29 -12.33
CA GLU A 336 22.01 -8.94 -11.87
C GLU A 336 22.15 -9.08 -10.34
N LEU A 337 21.18 -8.57 -9.58
CA LEU A 337 21.14 -8.67 -8.12
C LEU A 337 21.19 -10.14 -7.68
N PHE A 338 20.23 -10.95 -8.12
CA PHE A 338 20.11 -12.30 -7.60
C PHE A 338 21.18 -13.24 -8.13
N SER A 339 21.70 -13.06 -9.35
CA SER A 339 22.86 -13.83 -9.82
C SER A 339 24.13 -13.49 -9.01
N THR A 340 24.31 -12.21 -8.65
CA THR A 340 25.43 -11.80 -7.77
C THR A 340 25.31 -12.44 -6.39
N LEU A 341 24.11 -12.45 -5.81
CA LEU A 341 23.86 -13.06 -4.50
C LEU A 341 23.93 -14.59 -4.54
N ALA A 342 23.51 -15.23 -5.63
CA ALA A 342 23.60 -16.68 -5.80
C ALA A 342 25.07 -17.15 -5.80
N ALA A 343 25.96 -16.35 -6.39
CA ALA A 343 27.41 -16.61 -6.42
C ALA A 343 28.13 -16.20 -5.12
N HIS A 344 27.47 -15.47 -4.22
CA HIS A 344 28.09 -15.02 -2.98
C HIS A 344 28.28 -16.19 -2.01
N VAL A 345 29.45 -16.23 -1.37
CA VAL A 345 29.76 -17.18 -0.30
C VAL A 345 30.30 -16.39 0.89
N SER A 346 29.59 -16.44 2.01
CA SER A 346 30.02 -15.82 3.26
C SER A 346 31.32 -16.47 3.76
N ALA A 347 32.19 -15.70 4.41
CA ALA A 347 33.49 -16.19 4.89
C ALA A 347 33.39 -17.35 5.89
N ASP A 348 32.30 -17.38 6.68
CA ASP A 348 31.97 -18.42 7.64
C ASP A 348 31.03 -19.49 7.08
N GLY A 349 30.72 -19.44 5.78
CA GLY A 349 29.83 -20.37 5.09
C GLY A 349 28.36 -20.27 5.48
N ARG A 350 27.96 -19.29 6.31
CA ARG A 350 26.56 -19.14 6.74
C ARG A 350 25.70 -18.45 5.67
N PRO A 351 24.40 -18.76 5.58
CA PRO A 351 23.49 -18.01 4.73
C PRO A 351 23.43 -16.54 5.13
N LEU A 352 23.00 -15.68 4.20
CA LEU A 352 22.69 -14.30 4.55
C LEU A 352 21.62 -14.27 5.66
N ALA A 353 21.65 -13.23 6.50
CA ALA A 353 20.64 -13.02 7.53
C ALA A 353 19.24 -12.76 6.96
N LEU A 354 19.14 -12.50 5.66
CA LEU A 354 17.91 -12.23 4.94
C LEU A 354 16.89 -13.36 5.13
N ARG A 355 15.68 -12.98 5.53
CA ARG A 355 14.51 -13.85 5.75
C ARG A 355 13.34 -13.45 4.86
N ILE A 356 13.16 -12.16 4.61
CA ILE A 356 11.95 -11.64 3.96
C ILE A 356 12.32 -10.69 2.83
N LEU A 357 11.77 -10.98 1.65
CA LEU A 357 11.90 -10.17 0.45
C LEU A 357 10.52 -9.72 -0.05
N TYR A 358 10.32 -8.40 -0.16
CA TYR A 358 9.22 -7.82 -0.92
C TYR A 358 9.73 -7.31 -2.27
N LEU A 359 9.12 -7.80 -3.34
CA LEU A 359 9.52 -7.65 -4.73
C LEU A 359 8.29 -7.39 -5.62
N ASN A 360 7.20 -6.87 -5.07
CA ASN A 360 5.97 -6.70 -5.84
C ASN A 360 6.14 -5.58 -6.89
N ALA A 361 5.71 -5.86 -8.13
CA ALA A 361 5.76 -4.92 -9.25
C ALA A 361 7.14 -4.29 -9.50
N VAL A 362 8.19 -5.10 -9.33
CA VAL A 362 9.58 -4.74 -9.62
C VAL A 362 9.89 -4.81 -11.12
N GLY A 363 9.13 -5.61 -11.88
CA GLY A 363 9.36 -5.88 -13.30
C GLY A 363 10.00 -7.24 -13.56
N ILE A 364 10.00 -8.14 -12.59
CA ILE A 364 10.61 -9.46 -12.71
C ILE A 364 9.88 -10.29 -13.77
N SER A 365 10.62 -10.79 -14.75
CA SER A 365 10.16 -11.73 -15.77
C SER A 365 11.04 -12.98 -15.72
N THR A 366 11.29 -13.64 -16.85
CA THR A 366 12.00 -14.93 -16.89
C THR A 366 13.44 -14.86 -16.38
N ARG A 367 14.21 -13.80 -16.68
CA ARG A 367 15.63 -13.72 -16.27
C ARG A 367 15.75 -13.50 -14.77
N GLY A 368 15.03 -12.51 -14.24
CA GLY A 368 15.00 -12.23 -12.82
C GLY A 368 14.42 -13.40 -12.00
N ALA A 369 13.40 -14.10 -12.53
CA ALA A 369 12.84 -15.28 -11.86
C ALA A 369 13.82 -16.47 -11.81
N THR A 370 14.58 -16.69 -12.89
CA THR A 370 15.67 -17.69 -12.90
C THR A 370 16.70 -17.36 -11.83
N ALA A 371 17.23 -16.13 -11.85
CA ALA A 371 18.27 -15.69 -10.93
C ALA A 371 17.80 -15.72 -9.46
N LEU A 372 16.56 -15.31 -9.19
CA LEU A 372 15.95 -15.42 -7.86
C LEU A 372 15.86 -16.89 -7.43
N GLY A 373 15.43 -17.79 -8.31
CA GLY A 373 15.41 -19.23 -8.04
C GLY A 373 16.79 -19.78 -7.69
N GLU A 374 17.82 -19.44 -8.47
CA GLU A 374 19.22 -19.81 -8.20
C GLU A 374 19.70 -19.29 -6.86
N PHE A 375 19.39 -18.05 -6.51
CA PHE A 375 19.72 -17.47 -5.20
C PHE A 375 19.04 -18.23 -4.05
N LEU A 376 17.73 -18.50 -4.16
CA LEU A 376 17.00 -19.25 -3.13
C LEU A 376 17.53 -20.68 -2.94
N ALA A 377 18.08 -21.28 -4.00
CA ALA A 377 18.71 -22.60 -3.97
C ALA A 377 20.20 -22.58 -3.52
N SER A 378 20.82 -21.40 -3.43
CA SER A 378 22.22 -21.26 -3.05
C SER A 378 22.43 -21.26 -1.54
N SER A 379 23.67 -21.41 -1.08
CA SER A 379 24.01 -21.29 0.34
C SER A 379 23.69 -19.90 0.90
N ALA A 380 23.86 -18.84 0.12
CA ALA A 380 23.57 -17.48 0.53
C ALA A 380 22.07 -17.24 0.77
N GLY A 381 21.21 -17.79 -0.10
CA GLY A 381 19.75 -17.64 0.01
C GLY A 381 19.05 -18.70 0.85
N ALA A 382 19.77 -19.71 1.36
CA ALA A 382 19.21 -20.83 2.10
C ALA A 382 18.41 -20.43 3.36
N GLY A 383 18.58 -19.21 3.85
CA GLY A 383 17.81 -18.68 4.98
C GLY A 383 16.51 -17.95 4.62
N VAL A 384 16.23 -17.67 3.34
CA VAL A 384 15.05 -16.90 2.94
C VAL A 384 13.77 -17.68 3.20
N GLU A 385 12.85 -17.06 3.95
CA GLU A 385 11.59 -17.68 4.37
C GLU A 385 10.37 -17.13 3.62
N SER A 386 10.46 -15.93 3.05
CA SER A 386 9.30 -15.27 2.45
C SER A 386 9.66 -14.44 1.24
N VAL A 387 8.93 -14.67 0.16
CA VAL A 387 9.06 -13.93 -1.09
C VAL A 387 7.67 -13.44 -1.51
N TYR A 388 7.49 -12.13 -1.53
CA TYR A 388 6.30 -11.46 -2.05
C TYR A 388 6.64 -10.84 -3.40
N MET A 389 6.17 -11.40 -4.51
CA MET A 389 6.56 -10.95 -5.85
C MET A 389 5.37 -10.83 -6.80
N SER A 390 4.25 -10.36 -6.26
CA SER A 390 3.01 -10.10 -6.98
C SER A 390 3.17 -9.00 -8.03
N CYS A 391 2.28 -8.96 -9.02
CA CYS A 391 2.26 -7.93 -10.07
C CYS A 391 3.57 -7.83 -10.88
N ASN A 392 4.32 -8.92 -10.99
CA ASN A 392 5.48 -9.03 -11.88
C ASN A 392 5.10 -9.78 -13.17
N PRO A 393 5.61 -9.40 -14.35
CA PRO A 393 5.30 -10.05 -15.61
C PRO A 393 6.02 -11.41 -15.78
N LEU A 394 5.77 -12.35 -14.85
CA LEU A 394 6.40 -13.67 -14.89
C LEU A 394 6.00 -14.45 -16.12
N THR A 395 4.70 -14.47 -16.44
CA THR A 395 4.10 -15.42 -17.38
C THR A 395 4.40 -16.87 -16.97
N ASP A 396 3.96 -17.86 -17.76
CA ASP A 396 4.32 -19.25 -17.52
C ASP A 396 5.84 -19.47 -17.58
N ALA A 397 6.56 -18.76 -18.46
CA ALA A 397 8.00 -18.92 -18.61
C ALA A 397 8.77 -18.56 -17.32
N GLY A 398 8.44 -17.44 -16.69
CA GLY A 398 9.04 -17.03 -15.42
C GLY A 398 8.63 -17.93 -14.26
N ALA A 399 7.36 -18.37 -14.20
CA ALA A 399 6.90 -19.30 -13.17
C ALA A 399 7.59 -20.67 -13.27
N ILE A 400 7.74 -21.22 -14.48
CA ILE A 400 8.46 -22.48 -14.73
C ILE A 400 9.94 -22.32 -14.39
N ALA A 401 10.56 -21.19 -14.74
CA ALA A 401 11.95 -20.91 -14.39
C ALA A 401 12.16 -20.90 -12.87
N LEU A 402 11.32 -20.18 -12.12
CA LEU A 402 11.35 -20.16 -10.66
C LEU A 402 11.12 -21.57 -10.07
N ALA A 403 10.12 -22.30 -10.59
CA ALA A 403 9.73 -23.62 -10.10
C ALA A 403 10.88 -24.65 -10.11
N ARG A 404 11.84 -24.55 -11.05
CA ARG A 404 12.99 -25.45 -11.14
C ARG A 404 13.88 -25.46 -9.89
N HIS A 405 13.86 -24.38 -9.12
CA HIS A 405 14.74 -24.18 -7.97
C HIS A 405 14.02 -24.25 -6.61
N LEU A 406 12.67 -24.19 -6.60
CA LEU A 406 11.88 -24.24 -5.37
C LEU A 406 12.12 -25.51 -4.52
N PRO A 407 12.35 -26.72 -5.07
CA PRO A 407 12.63 -27.89 -4.25
C PRO A 407 13.90 -27.76 -3.38
N GLN A 408 14.85 -26.90 -3.76
CA GLN A 408 16.10 -26.64 -3.03
C GLN A 408 15.97 -25.50 -2.01
N ALA A 409 14.95 -24.65 -2.11
CA ALA A 409 14.71 -23.51 -1.21
C ALA A 409 14.12 -23.94 0.15
N LYS A 410 14.87 -24.75 0.92
CA LYS A 410 14.36 -25.49 2.09
C LYS A 410 13.71 -24.65 3.18
N SER A 411 14.12 -23.39 3.34
CA SER A 411 13.55 -22.49 4.35
C SER A 411 12.32 -21.71 3.88
N LEU A 412 11.95 -21.81 2.60
CA LEU A 412 10.85 -21.02 2.03
C LEU A 412 9.50 -21.46 2.63
N LYS A 413 8.88 -20.55 3.38
CA LYS A 413 7.58 -20.72 4.04
C LYS A 413 6.47 -20.03 3.26
N ARG A 414 6.74 -18.87 2.66
CA ARG A 414 5.71 -18.04 2.02
C ARG A 414 6.11 -17.63 0.62
N LEU A 415 5.28 -17.99 -0.36
CA LEU A 415 5.42 -17.56 -1.74
C LEU A 415 4.12 -16.91 -2.22
N VAL A 416 4.19 -15.61 -2.54
CA VAL A 416 3.04 -14.81 -2.96
C VAL A 416 3.26 -14.33 -4.40
N LEU A 417 2.42 -14.83 -5.32
CA LEU A 417 2.49 -14.66 -6.78
C LEU A 417 1.19 -14.09 -7.35
N GLN A 418 0.55 -13.18 -6.62
CA GLN A 418 -0.71 -12.60 -7.07
C GLN A 418 -0.53 -11.83 -8.37
N SER A 419 -1.43 -12.02 -9.33
CA SER A 419 -1.42 -11.28 -10.61
C SER A 419 -0.04 -11.20 -11.28
N THR A 420 0.57 -12.36 -11.47
CA THR A 420 1.86 -12.52 -12.17
C THR A 420 1.69 -12.97 -13.62
N GLY A 421 0.43 -13.05 -14.09
CA GLY A 421 0.09 -13.39 -15.46
C GLY A 421 0.33 -14.85 -15.82
N ILE A 422 0.34 -15.75 -14.83
CA ILE A 422 0.51 -17.19 -15.07
C ILE A 422 -0.81 -17.83 -15.51
N SER A 423 -0.70 -18.86 -16.36
CA SER A 423 -1.80 -19.76 -16.70
C SER A 423 -1.74 -21.03 -15.84
N SER A 424 -2.56 -22.03 -16.18
CA SER A 424 -2.46 -23.37 -15.59
C SER A 424 -1.06 -23.98 -15.74
N ALA A 425 -0.33 -23.73 -16.84
CA ALA A 425 1.00 -24.30 -17.02
C ALA A 425 2.01 -23.81 -15.97
N GLY A 426 2.05 -22.50 -15.71
CA GLY A 426 2.87 -21.92 -14.65
C GLY A 426 2.42 -22.34 -13.26
N ALA A 427 1.09 -22.40 -13.02
CA ALA A 427 0.54 -22.84 -11.74
C ALA A 427 0.88 -24.31 -11.44
N ILE A 428 0.75 -25.21 -12.42
CA ILE A 428 1.15 -26.62 -12.32
C ILE A 428 2.62 -26.73 -11.95
N ALA A 429 3.50 -26.00 -12.65
CA ALA A 429 4.94 -26.04 -12.38
C ALA A 429 5.27 -25.65 -10.93
N ILE A 430 4.68 -24.56 -10.43
CA ILE A 430 4.86 -24.10 -9.03
C ILE A 430 4.30 -25.13 -8.03
N CYS A 431 3.07 -25.60 -8.23
CA CYS A 431 2.43 -26.56 -7.33
C CYS A 431 3.17 -27.89 -7.29
N SER A 432 3.60 -28.42 -8.44
CA SER A 432 4.38 -29.66 -8.53
C SER A 432 5.75 -29.52 -7.86
N ALA A 433 6.43 -28.39 -8.06
CA ALA A 433 7.74 -28.14 -7.43
C ALA A 433 7.64 -28.01 -5.90
N LEU A 434 6.53 -27.47 -5.40
CA LEU A 434 6.28 -27.33 -3.97
C LEU A 434 5.63 -28.56 -3.34
N SER A 435 5.11 -29.51 -4.12
CA SER A 435 4.43 -30.69 -3.58
C SER A 435 5.38 -31.52 -2.71
N GLY A 436 5.04 -31.66 -1.42
CA GLY A 436 5.89 -32.34 -0.44
C GLY A 436 7.00 -31.47 0.14
N HIS A 437 7.06 -30.17 -0.18
CA HIS A 437 7.99 -29.24 0.43
C HIS A 437 7.70 -29.08 1.93
N GLU A 438 8.72 -29.24 2.78
CA GLU A 438 8.56 -29.40 4.23
C GLU A 438 8.21 -28.10 4.96
N ALA A 439 8.67 -26.95 4.44
CA ALA A 439 8.51 -25.67 5.11
C ALA A 439 7.37 -24.81 4.56
N ILE A 440 6.85 -25.10 3.36
CA ILE A 440 5.91 -24.20 2.67
C ILE A 440 4.60 -24.14 3.45
N SER A 441 4.23 -22.95 3.93
CA SER A 441 3.02 -22.72 4.70
C SER A 441 2.02 -21.83 3.96
N VAL A 442 2.47 -21.01 3.00
CA VAL A 442 1.61 -20.10 2.24
C VAL A 442 1.96 -20.16 0.76
N LEU A 443 0.95 -20.46 -0.06
CA LEU A 443 0.97 -20.18 -1.48
C LEU A 443 -0.23 -19.30 -1.84
N ASP A 444 0.04 -18.14 -2.42
CA ASP A 444 -0.99 -17.21 -2.87
C ASP A 444 -0.85 -16.94 -4.37
N LEU A 445 -1.82 -17.41 -5.15
CA LEU A 445 -1.92 -17.23 -6.60
C LEU A 445 -3.11 -16.33 -6.98
N ALA A 446 -3.66 -15.57 -6.04
CA ALA A 446 -4.88 -14.78 -6.23
C ALA A 446 -4.63 -13.50 -7.05
N GLN A 447 -5.57 -12.56 -6.96
CA GLN A 447 -5.48 -11.25 -7.59
C GLN A 447 -4.96 -10.25 -6.57
N ALA A 448 -4.02 -9.40 -6.99
CA ALA A 448 -3.60 -8.27 -6.18
C ALA A 448 -4.61 -7.13 -6.28
N TYR A 449 -4.71 -6.30 -5.25
CA TYR A 449 -5.57 -5.11 -5.31
C TYR A 449 -5.09 -4.11 -6.38
N ALA A 450 -3.77 -4.07 -6.61
CA ALA A 450 -3.14 -3.12 -7.52
C ALA A 450 -3.12 -3.56 -9.00
N THR A 451 -3.62 -4.75 -9.35
CA THR A 451 -3.44 -5.35 -10.69
C THR A 451 -3.82 -4.42 -11.83
N ALA A 452 -5.02 -3.83 -11.77
CA ALA A 452 -5.49 -2.93 -12.81
C ALA A 452 -4.77 -1.57 -12.81
N ASP A 453 -4.44 -1.03 -11.63
CA ASP A 453 -3.72 0.23 -11.49
C ASP A 453 -2.29 0.13 -12.07
N LEU A 454 -1.71 -1.07 -12.04
CA LEU A 454 -0.35 -1.36 -12.55
C LEU A 454 -0.32 -1.96 -13.95
N GLY A 455 -1.48 -2.26 -14.55
CA GLY A 455 -1.55 -2.96 -15.83
C GLY A 455 -0.97 -4.38 -15.79
N ALA A 456 -0.89 -5.00 -14.61
CA ALA A 456 -0.40 -6.37 -14.45
C ALA A 456 -1.42 -7.41 -14.94
N GLY A 457 -0.93 -8.58 -15.35
CA GLY A 457 -1.78 -9.68 -15.79
C GLY A 457 -2.42 -10.44 -14.64
N PHE A 458 -3.74 -10.66 -14.68
CA PHE A 458 -4.38 -11.62 -13.77
C PHE A 458 -3.87 -13.04 -14.05
N ASN A 459 -3.72 -13.84 -12.99
CA ASN A 459 -3.49 -15.28 -13.15
C ASN A 459 -4.78 -15.93 -13.68
N TYR A 460 -4.66 -16.82 -14.66
CA TYR A 460 -5.80 -17.48 -15.31
C TYR A 460 -5.65 -19.00 -15.23
N ILE A 461 -6.08 -19.55 -14.10
CA ILE A 461 -5.90 -20.97 -13.75
C ILE A 461 -7.21 -21.72 -14.02
N THR A 462 -7.16 -22.70 -14.92
CA THR A 462 -8.26 -23.59 -15.35
C THR A 462 -8.19 -24.96 -14.67
N ASP A 463 -9.13 -25.85 -15.01
CA ASP A 463 -9.22 -27.22 -14.47
C ASP A 463 -7.95 -28.05 -14.71
N ASP A 464 -7.13 -27.70 -15.70
CA ASP A 464 -5.86 -28.38 -15.96
C ASP A 464 -4.92 -28.38 -14.75
N ALA A 465 -5.03 -27.36 -13.88
CA ALA A 465 -4.22 -27.26 -12.66
C ALA A 465 -4.83 -27.95 -11.43
N ALA A 466 -6.06 -28.49 -11.52
CA ALA A 466 -6.79 -29.01 -10.36
C ALA A 466 -6.03 -30.14 -9.65
N ASP A 467 -5.46 -31.09 -10.39
CA ASP A 467 -4.68 -32.20 -9.83
C ASP A 467 -3.42 -31.71 -9.12
N ALA A 468 -2.71 -30.74 -9.71
CA ALA A 468 -1.49 -30.19 -9.12
C ALA A 468 -1.79 -29.41 -7.82
N LEU A 469 -2.88 -28.64 -7.80
CA LEU A 469 -3.37 -27.92 -6.62
C LEU A 469 -3.78 -28.90 -5.51
N ALA A 470 -4.54 -29.94 -5.85
CA ALA A 470 -4.95 -30.98 -4.91
C ALA A 470 -3.73 -31.78 -4.39
N GLY A 471 -2.76 -32.07 -5.26
CA GLY A 471 -1.49 -32.69 -4.92
C GLY A 471 -0.69 -31.88 -3.91
N LEU A 472 -0.59 -30.55 -4.11
CA LEU A 472 0.05 -29.64 -3.16
C LEU A 472 -0.61 -29.70 -1.78
N VAL A 473 -1.95 -29.61 -1.72
CA VAL A 473 -2.70 -29.63 -0.45
C VAL A 473 -2.49 -30.95 0.30
N ARG A 474 -2.47 -32.08 -0.40
CA ARG A 474 -2.26 -33.40 0.22
C ARG A 474 -0.79 -33.62 0.60
N GLY A 475 0.14 -33.14 -0.22
CA GLY A 475 1.58 -33.34 -0.08
C GLY A 475 2.22 -32.49 1.02
N CYS A 476 1.81 -31.23 1.17
CA CYS A 476 2.43 -30.28 2.10
C CYS A 476 1.73 -30.26 3.47
N LYS A 477 2.33 -30.92 4.46
CA LYS A 477 1.79 -30.96 5.83
C LYS A 477 1.96 -29.65 6.61
N SER A 478 2.80 -28.74 6.11
CA SER A 478 3.00 -27.40 6.65
C SER A 478 2.05 -26.36 6.06
N LEU A 479 1.30 -26.69 4.99
CA LEU A 479 0.50 -25.72 4.24
C LEU A 479 -0.67 -25.22 5.09
N GLN A 480 -0.66 -23.92 5.39
CA GLN A 480 -1.66 -23.21 6.20
C GLN A 480 -2.58 -22.34 5.34
N LEU A 481 -2.10 -21.83 4.22
CA LEU A 481 -2.88 -20.98 3.33
C LEU A 481 -2.64 -21.33 1.86
N LEU A 482 -3.74 -21.58 1.16
CA LEU A 482 -3.79 -21.65 -0.29
C LEU A 482 -4.92 -20.75 -0.80
N THR A 483 -4.60 -19.79 -1.64
CA THR A 483 -5.63 -18.95 -2.26
C THR A 483 -5.41 -18.73 -3.75
N LEU A 484 -6.51 -18.84 -4.49
CA LEU A 484 -6.63 -18.55 -5.93
C LEU A 484 -7.52 -17.32 -6.17
N GLY A 485 -8.18 -16.80 -5.14
CA GLY A 485 -9.14 -15.71 -5.25
C GLY A 485 -10.27 -16.02 -6.25
N ARG A 486 -10.41 -15.16 -7.26
CA ARG A 486 -11.28 -15.36 -8.43
C ARG A 486 -10.51 -16.06 -9.56
N CYS A 487 -10.79 -17.33 -9.84
CA CYS A 487 -10.01 -18.14 -10.80
C CYS A 487 -10.90 -18.74 -11.90
N ALA A 488 -10.27 -19.25 -12.96
CA ALA A 488 -10.94 -19.85 -14.11
C ALA A 488 -11.18 -21.36 -13.95
N LEU A 489 -11.08 -21.90 -12.74
CA LEU A 489 -11.54 -23.26 -12.43
C LEU A 489 -13.06 -23.33 -12.62
N SER A 490 -13.55 -24.40 -13.23
CA SER A 490 -14.96 -24.75 -13.22
C SER A 490 -15.40 -25.15 -11.82
N LEU A 491 -16.71 -25.38 -11.62
CA LEU A 491 -17.20 -25.93 -10.36
C LEU A 491 -16.62 -27.32 -10.06
N ASN A 492 -16.36 -28.12 -11.10
CA ASN A 492 -15.75 -29.44 -10.95
C ASN A 492 -14.28 -29.32 -10.52
N GLY A 493 -13.53 -28.41 -11.14
CA GLY A 493 -12.15 -28.12 -10.74
C GLY A 493 -12.05 -27.62 -9.30
N LEU A 494 -12.96 -26.73 -8.89
CA LEU A 494 -13.04 -26.28 -7.50
C LEU A 494 -13.40 -27.42 -6.55
N ALA A 495 -14.41 -28.23 -6.87
CA ALA A 495 -14.79 -29.39 -6.05
C ALA A 495 -13.63 -30.37 -5.88
N HIS A 496 -12.86 -30.62 -6.94
CA HIS A 496 -11.69 -31.49 -6.90
C HIS A 496 -10.64 -30.99 -5.89
N VAL A 497 -10.31 -29.69 -5.92
CA VAL A 497 -9.36 -29.10 -4.97
C VAL A 497 -9.94 -29.07 -3.55
N MET A 498 -11.22 -28.72 -3.41
CA MET A 498 -11.92 -28.73 -2.11
C MET A 498 -11.92 -30.13 -1.48
N GLN A 499 -12.04 -31.19 -2.27
CA GLN A 499 -11.93 -32.56 -1.75
C GLN A 499 -10.56 -32.82 -1.11
N ALA A 500 -9.48 -32.27 -1.66
CA ALA A 500 -8.17 -32.33 -1.01
C ALA A 500 -8.08 -31.48 0.26
N VAL A 501 -8.79 -30.34 0.30
CA VAL A 501 -8.89 -29.49 1.51
C VAL A 501 -9.57 -30.24 2.66
N LEU A 502 -10.61 -31.04 2.37
CA LEU A 502 -11.30 -31.85 3.38
C LEU A 502 -10.37 -32.82 4.11
N ASP A 503 -9.34 -33.32 3.43
CA ASP A 503 -8.33 -34.23 3.99
C ASP A 503 -7.20 -33.50 4.74
N SER A 504 -7.13 -32.16 4.64
CA SER A 504 -6.03 -31.37 5.21
C SER A 504 -6.22 -31.12 6.71
N LYS A 505 -5.14 -31.34 7.47
CA LYS A 505 -5.07 -31.06 8.91
C LYS A 505 -4.32 -29.77 9.25
N SER A 506 -3.67 -29.17 8.26
CA SER A 506 -2.81 -27.98 8.44
C SER A 506 -3.42 -26.72 7.84
N LEU A 507 -4.29 -26.86 6.83
CA LEU A 507 -4.85 -25.72 6.12
C LEU A 507 -5.82 -24.96 7.01
N LEU A 508 -5.56 -23.67 7.18
CA LEU A 508 -6.35 -22.72 7.95
C LEU A 508 -7.18 -21.82 7.03
N VAL A 509 -6.67 -21.55 5.84
CA VAL A 509 -7.30 -20.68 4.85
C VAL A 509 -7.26 -21.33 3.47
N TRP A 510 -8.45 -21.57 2.92
CA TRP A 510 -8.68 -21.85 1.51
C TRP A 510 -9.57 -20.76 0.93
N ARG A 511 -9.21 -20.24 -0.24
CA ARG A 511 -10.09 -19.33 -0.98
C ARG A 511 -9.91 -19.50 -2.49
N GLY A 512 -10.93 -20.04 -3.14
CA GLY A 512 -11.06 -20.13 -4.59
C GLY A 512 -12.53 -19.98 -4.99
N SER A 513 -12.80 -19.22 -6.04
CA SER A 513 -14.14 -19.07 -6.60
C SER A 513 -14.07 -18.88 -8.10
N SER A 514 -15.01 -19.48 -8.83
CA SER A 514 -14.99 -19.50 -10.29
C SER A 514 -15.44 -18.15 -10.87
N VAL A 515 -14.76 -17.70 -11.93
CA VAL A 515 -15.25 -16.61 -12.80
C VAL A 515 -16.08 -17.13 -13.98
N LEU A 516 -16.15 -18.45 -14.18
CA LEU A 516 -16.86 -19.08 -15.30
C LEU A 516 -18.36 -19.27 -15.03
N VAL A 517 -18.76 -19.27 -13.76
CA VAL A 517 -20.17 -19.38 -13.35
C VAL A 517 -20.69 -18.03 -12.87
N GLY A 518 -21.84 -17.62 -13.41
CA GLY A 518 -22.59 -16.51 -12.87
C GLY A 518 -23.20 -16.88 -11.52
N ARG A 519 -22.67 -16.29 -10.44
CA ARG A 519 -23.27 -16.23 -9.08
C ARG A 519 -23.37 -17.57 -8.34
N ILE A 520 -22.39 -17.85 -7.48
CA ILE A 520 -22.58 -18.70 -6.30
C ILE A 520 -22.31 -17.83 -5.07
N THR A 521 -23.34 -17.62 -4.26
CA THR A 521 -23.27 -16.90 -2.98
C THR A 521 -22.60 -17.76 -1.92
N SER A 522 -21.59 -17.22 -1.21
CA SER A 522 -21.20 -17.69 0.12
C SER A 522 -21.55 -16.58 1.14
N PRO A 523 -22.16 -16.86 2.30
CA PRO A 523 -22.79 -15.83 3.14
C PRO A 523 -21.85 -14.93 3.96
N VAL A 524 -20.51 -15.01 3.81
CA VAL A 524 -19.58 -14.38 4.79
C VAL A 524 -18.58 -13.39 4.15
N LEU A 525 -18.84 -12.90 2.94
CA LEU A 525 -18.17 -11.71 2.40
C LEU A 525 -19.18 -10.82 1.65
N ASP A 526 -19.45 -9.64 2.19
CA ASP A 526 -20.50 -8.68 1.79
C ASP A 526 -20.54 -8.32 0.29
N TRP A 527 -21.67 -8.63 -0.40
CA TRP A 527 -22.55 -7.72 -1.18
C TRP A 527 -23.56 -8.52 -2.08
N PRO A 528 -24.82 -8.06 -2.33
CA PRO A 528 -25.93 -8.88 -2.85
C PRO A 528 -26.17 -8.95 -4.39
N ILE A 529 -26.81 -10.06 -4.78
CA ILE A 529 -27.71 -10.48 -5.91
C ILE A 529 -28.12 -9.43 -6.99
N ASN A 530 -28.13 -9.70 -8.31
CA ASN A 530 -29.29 -10.07 -9.17
C ASN A 530 -29.18 -11.52 -9.73
N THR A 531 -29.95 -12.04 -10.69
CA THR A 531 -29.75 -13.36 -11.35
C THR A 531 -30.29 -13.26 -12.76
N ALA A 532 -29.43 -12.94 -13.73
CA ALA A 532 -29.77 -13.02 -15.13
C ALA A 532 -28.52 -13.46 -15.89
N THR A 533 -28.72 -14.43 -16.79
CA THR A 533 -27.77 -15.10 -17.70
C THR A 533 -26.83 -16.13 -17.07
N MET A 534 -27.35 -17.34 -16.86
CA MET A 534 -26.56 -18.59 -16.87
C MET A 534 -26.10 -18.87 -18.31
N PHE A 535 -24.86 -19.31 -18.49
CA PHE A 535 -24.30 -19.75 -19.79
C PHE A 535 -23.99 -21.25 -19.73
N ASP A 536 -24.22 -21.93 -20.86
CA ASP A 536 -24.20 -23.38 -21.04
C ASP A 536 -22.80 -24.02 -20.88
N ALA A 537 -22.34 -24.21 -19.65
CA ALA A 537 -21.36 -25.24 -19.33
C ALA A 537 -22.11 -26.43 -18.69
N PRO A 538 -21.86 -27.68 -19.12
CA PRO A 538 -22.49 -28.84 -18.50
C PRO A 538 -21.95 -29.01 -17.07
N VAL A 539 -22.73 -28.52 -16.12
CA VAL A 539 -22.50 -28.71 -14.69
C VAL A 539 -22.86 -30.16 -14.36
N ILE A 540 -21.85 -31.02 -14.15
CA ILE A 540 -22.05 -32.45 -13.84
C ILE A 540 -22.43 -32.65 -12.35
N LEU A 541 -21.97 -31.77 -11.46
CA LEU A 541 -22.33 -31.75 -10.03
C LEU A 541 -23.47 -30.76 -9.79
N ALA A 542 -24.58 -31.19 -9.17
CA ALA A 542 -25.65 -30.25 -8.86
C ALA A 542 -25.15 -29.13 -7.92
N GLU A 543 -25.66 -27.90 -8.05
CA GLU A 543 -25.25 -26.76 -7.19
C GLU A 543 -25.38 -27.06 -5.69
N ALA A 544 -26.36 -27.90 -5.31
CA ALA A 544 -26.56 -28.37 -3.95
C ALA A 544 -25.37 -29.19 -3.41
N ASP A 545 -24.73 -29.99 -4.26
CA ASP A 545 -23.58 -30.83 -3.88
C ASP A 545 -22.34 -29.97 -3.61
N LEU A 546 -22.12 -28.92 -4.41
CA LEU A 546 -21.01 -27.99 -4.20
C LEU A 546 -21.19 -27.16 -2.93
N HIS A 547 -22.42 -26.72 -2.63
CA HIS A 547 -22.72 -26.01 -1.39
C HIS A 547 -22.43 -26.87 -0.16
N ALA A 548 -22.77 -28.16 -0.22
CA ALA A 548 -22.47 -29.10 0.85
C ALA A 548 -20.95 -29.29 1.06
N ILE A 549 -20.19 -29.43 -0.04
CA ILE A 549 -18.72 -29.52 0.03
C ILE A 549 -18.12 -28.24 0.63
N ASP A 550 -18.55 -27.06 0.19
CA ASP A 550 -18.06 -25.78 0.70
C ASP A 550 -18.35 -25.61 2.21
N LEU A 551 -19.54 -26.02 2.66
CA LEU A 551 -19.88 -26.02 4.08
C LEU A 551 -18.95 -26.92 4.89
N GLU A 552 -18.66 -28.13 4.39
CA GLU A 552 -17.76 -29.04 5.11
C GLU A 552 -16.30 -28.56 5.08
N VAL A 553 -15.86 -27.92 3.99
CA VAL A 553 -14.56 -27.23 3.94
C VAL A 553 -14.48 -26.19 5.05
N ARG A 554 -15.51 -25.35 5.22
CA ARG A 554 -15.55 -24.35 6.30
C ARG A 554 -15.45 -25.01 7.68
N ASN A 555 -16.13 -26.13 7.90
CA ASN A 555 -16.05 -26.89 9.15
C ASN A 555 -14.63 -27.43 9.41
N VAL A 556 -13.96 -27.96 8.38
CA VAL A 556 -12.58 -28.46 8.46
C VAL A 556 -11.60 -27.31 8.78
N LEU A 557 -11.70 -26.18 8.09
CA LEU A 557 -10.84 -25.02 8.35
C LEU A 557 -11.04 -24.49 9.77
N ALA A 558 -12.29 -24.37 10.23
CA ALA A 558 -12.60 -23.96 11.61
C ALA A 558 -12.04 -24.94 12.65
N ARG A 559 -12.11 -26.24 12.37
CA ARG A 559 -11.52 -27.29 13.22
C ARG A 559 -10.00 -27.18 13.27
N ASN A 560 -9.34 -26.95 12.13
CA ASN A 560 -7.89 -26.77 12.06
C ASN A 560 -7.44 -25.49 12.80
N VAL A 561 -8.21 -24.41 12.70
CA VAL A 561 -7.99 -23.18 13.48
C VAL A 561 -8.06 -23.45 14.98
N ARG A 562 -9.11 -24.13 15.46
CA ARG A 562 -9.21 -24.51 16.89
C ARG A 562 -8.05 -25.41 17.33
N ALA A 563 -7.71 -26.40 16.52
CA ALA A 563 -6.58 -27.29 16.81
C ALA A 563 -5.24 -26.53 16.93
N ARG A 564 -5.08 -25.42 16.20
CA ARG A 564 -3.84 -24.64 16.17
C ARG A 564 -3.77 -23.52 17.21
N TYR A 565 -4.89 -22.89 17.54
CA TYR A 565 -4.98 -21.70 18.39
C TYR A 565 -5.72 -21.92 19.71
N GLY A 566 -6.31 -23.11 19.92
CA GLY A 566 -7.11 -23.47 21.09
C GLY A 566 -8.61 -23.56 20.76
N GLU A 567 -9.35 -24.35 21.55
CA GLU A 567 -10.77 -24.64 21.32
C GLU A 567 -11.67 -23.39 21.37
N ASP A 568 -11.26 -22.36 22.10
CA ASP A 568 -11.99 -21.09 22.22
C ASP A 568 -11.82 -20.16 20.99
N MET A 569 -10.96 -20.50 20.04
CA MET A 569 -10.75 -19.70 18.83
C MET A 569 -11.84 -20.00 17.80
N ASP A 570 -12.77 -19.06 17.61
CA ASP A 570 -13.70 -19.12 16.49
C ASP A 570 -13.04 -18.66 15.18
N TYR A 571 -13.59 -19.10 14.05
CA TYR A 571 -13.01 -18.84 12.73
C TYR A 571 -13.07 -17.36 12.34
N GLY A 572 -14.10 -16.62 12.78
CA GLY A 572 -14.25 -15.20 12.49
C GLY A 572 -13.17 -14.38 13.20
N ARG A 573 -12.95 -14.65 14.49
CA ARG A 573 -11.86 -14.04 15.25
C ARG A 573 -10.49 -14.36 14.66
N PHE A 574 -10.23 -15.61 14.28
CA PHE A 574 -8.99 -15.96 13.56
C PHE A 574 -8.84 -15.15 12.26
N TRP A 575 -9.92 -14.98 11.50
CA TRP A 575 -9.89 -14.28 10.22
C TRP A 575 -9.53 -12.82 10.36
N ASP A 576 -10.06 -12.16 11.39
CA ASP A 576 -9.86 -10.74 11.65
C ASP A 576 -8.51 -10.44 12.30
N ASP A 577 -8.06 -11.30 13.23
CA ASP A 577 -6.87 -11.03 14.06
C ASP A 577 -5.61 -11.79 13.56
N GLU A 578 -5.69 -13.11 13.46
CA GLU A 578 -4.52 -13.99 13.33
C GLU A 578 -4.10 -14.28 11.89
N ARG A 579 -5.06 -14.25 10.94
CA ARG A 579 -4.81 -14.53 9.52
C ARG A 579 -3.71 -13.65 8.93
N ARG A 580 -3.58 -12.40 9.36
CA ARG A 580 -2.52 -11.49 8.90
C ARG A 580 -1.13 -12.10 9.12
N TRP A 581 -0.92 -12.78 10.23
CA TRP A 581 0.35 -13.37 10.62
C TRP A 581 0.63 -14.72 9.97
N VAL A 582 -0.41 -15.36 9.41
CA VAL A 582 -0.20 -16.45 8.47
C VAL A 582 0.46 -15.91 7.21
N LEU A 583 -0.01 -14.77 6.68
CA LEU A 583 0.49 -14.14 5.46
C LEU A 583 1.78 -13.34 5.64
N SER A 584 2.10 -12.88 6.85
CA SER A 584 3.20 -11.93 7.11
C SER A 584 3.96 -12.29 8.38
N ASP A 585 5.26 -12.01 8.40
CA ASP A 585 6.03 -12.13 9.65
C ASP A 585 5.57 -11.09 10.68
N GLN A 586 5.33 -11.54 11.91
CA GLN A 586 4.82 -10.66 12.95
C GLN A 586 5.86 -9.71 13.51
N LEU A 587 7.10 -10.17 13.67
CA LEU A 587 8.15 -9.42 14.34
C LEU A 587 8.54 -8.20 13.52
N ASP A 588 8.86 -8.41 12.25
CA ASP A 588 9.41 -7.36 11.39
C ASP A 588 8.31 -6.40 10.89
N VAL A 589 7.12 -6.91 10.54
CA VAL A 589 6.02 -6.09 9.99
C VAL A 589 5.36 -5.22 11.05
N ARG A 590 5.26 -5.70 12.31
CA ARG A 590 4.70 -4.88 13.39
C ARG A 590 5.49 -3.58 13.57
N LYS A 591 6.80 -3.62 13.38
CA LYS A 591 7.67 -2.46 13.56
C LYS A 591 7.45 -1.35 12.55
N ILE A 592 6.68 -1.58 11.48
CA ILE A 592 6.34 -0.56 10.48
C ILE A 592 4.84 -0.23 10.42
N ASP A 593 4.04 -0.69 11.39
CA ASP A 593 2.62 -0.33 11.43
C ASP A 593 2.45 1.15 11.81
N SER A 594 1.97 1.93 10.85
CA SER A 594 1.72 3.36 11.01
C SER A 594 0.25 3.66 11.31
N VAL A 595 -0.01 4.54 12.29
CA VAL A 595 -1.37 4.99 12.62
C VAL A 595 -1.99 5.81 11.48
N TYR A 596 -1.16 6.54 10.73
CA TYR A 596 -1.61 7.35 9.59
C TYR A 596 -2.15 6.49 8.45
N ARG A 597 -1.62 5.27 8.27
CA ARG A 597 -2.19 4.32 7.29
C ARG A 597 -3.59 3.87 7.70
N THR A 598 -3.79 3.55 8.97
CA THR A 598 -5.08 3.09 9.49
C THR A 598 -6.13 4.22 9.50
N ARG A 599 -5.76 5.43 9.89
CA ARG A 599 -6.64 6.61 9.90
C ARG A 599 -7.11 6.98 8.50
N ASP A 600 -6.20 7.08 7.54
CA ASP A 600 -6.57 7.41 6.16
C ASP A 600 -7.49 6.34 5.55
N MET A 601 -7.23 5.06 5.80
CA MET A 601 -8.13 3.98 5.36
C MET A 601 -9.52 4.11 5.98
N ARG A 602 -9.62 4.44 7.28
CA ARG A 602 -10.91 4.65 7.96
C ARG A 602 -11.64 5.88 7.42
N SER A 603 -10.96 7.01 7.25
CA SER A 603 -11.55 8.23 6.70
C SER A 603 -11.97 8.05 5.24
N ALA A 604 -11.17 7.35 4.43
CA ALA A 604 -11.55 6.99 3.06
C ALA A 604 -12.80 6.09 3.03
N ARG A 605 -12.89 5.08 3.91
CA ARG A 605 -14.07 4.21 4.03
C ARG A 605 -15.33 4.99 4.46
N LYS A 606 -15.17 6.01 5.30
CA LYS A 606 -16.25 6.91 5.72
C LYS A 606 -16.57 8.00 4.70
N GLY A 607 -15.80 8.11 3.62
CA GLY A 607 -15.97 9.19 2.63
C GLY A 607 -15.50 10.57 3.11
N GLU A 608 -14.76 10.63 4.22
CA GLU A 608 -14.26 11.88 4.81
C GLU A 608 -12.97 12.37 4.14
N MET A 609 -12.29 11.50 3.39
CA MET A 609 -11.02 11.78 2.74
C MET A 609 -10.99 11.14 1.35
N VAL A 610 -10.47 11.88 0.36
CA VAL A 610 -10.14 11.37 -0.97
C VAL A 610 -8.65 11.08 -1.02
N LEU A 611 -8.28 9.84 -1.35
CA LEU A 611 -6.89 9.49 -1.62
C LEU A 611 -6.55 9.91 -3.05
N VAL A 612 -6.00 11.11 -3.21
CA VAL A 612 -5.51 11.63 -4.50
C VAL A 612 -4.29 10.82 -4.92
N LYS A 613 -4.41 10.06 -6.01
CA LYS A 613 -3.34 9.15 -6.48
C LYS A 613 -2.38 9.78 -7.49
N MET A 614 -2.75 10.92 -8.08
CA MET A 614 -2.02 11.55 -9.19
C MET A 614 -1.68 12.99 -8.85
N TRP A 615 -0.48 13.41 -9.23
CA TRP A 615 -0.05 14.81 -9.17
C TRP A 615 -0.82 15.61 -10.23
N ASP A 616 -1.12 16.87 -9.94
CA ASP A 616 -1.71 17.78 -10.94
C ASP A 616 -0.66 18.10 -12.01
N ASP A 617 -1.09 18.31 -13.26
CA ASP A 617 -0.19 18.56 -14.40
C ASP A 617 0.70 19.81 -14.21
N ASP A 618 0.27 20.75 -13.35
CA ASP A 618 0.99 21.99 -13.01
C ASP A 618 1.75 21.92 -11.66
N ASP A 619 1.82 20.76 -10.99
CA ASP A 619 2.50 20.61 -9.69
C ASP A 619 4.00 20.33 -9.86
N ASP A 620 4.83 21.33 -9.51
CA ASP A 620 6.29 21.29 -9.62
C ASP A 620 7.01 20.68 -8.40
N THR A 621 6.26 20.14 -7.42
CA THR A 621 6.86 19.65 -6.16
C THR A 621 7.86 18.53 -6.42
N LEU A 622 7.53 17.58 -7.31
CA LEU A 622 8.46 16.50 -7.68
C LEU A 622 9.70 17.05 -8.38
N ASP A 623 9.52 17.97 -9.32
CA ASP A 623 10.63 18.59 -10.05
C ASP A 623 11.52 19.39 -9.12
N ARG A 624 10.99 20.00 -8.05
CA ARG A 624 11.80 20.67 -7.03
C ARG A 624 12.53 19.68 -6.15
N VAL A 625 11.85 18.64 -5.66
CA VAL A 625 12.46 17.58 -4.83
C VAL A 625 13.58 16.85 -5.57
N MET A 626 13.39 16.60 -6.87
CA MET A 626 14.35 15.92 -7.73
C MET A 626 15.37 16.88 -8.37
N GLY A 627 14.97 18.10 -8.73
CA GLY A 627 15.75 19.09 -9.48
C GLY A 627 16.82 19.80 -8.65
N HIS A 628 16.74 19.76 -7.32
CA HIS A 628 17.89 20.09 -6.47
C HIS A 628 19.07 19.09 -6.60
N ALA A 629 18.95 18.07 -7.47
CA ALA A 629 20.02 17.10 -7.74
C ALA A 629 21.13 17.58 -8.69
N VAL A 630 21.03 18.70 -9.43
CA VAL A 630 22.04 19.01 -10.46
C VAL A 630 22.27 20.52 -10.70
N ASP A 631 23.33 21.07 -10.10
CA ASP A 631 24.15 22.09 -10.77
C ASP A 631 25.22 21.33 -11.59
N LYS A 632 24.98 21.10 -12.89
CA LYS A 632 25.97 20.95 -14.00
C LYS A 632 25.38 20.41 -15.33
N PRO A 633 25.97 20.77 -16.49
CA PRO A 633 25.35 20.69 -17.82
C PRO A 633 25.35 19.27 -18.41
N GLY A 634 24.30 18.94 -19.17
CA GLY A 634 24.18 17.67 -19.89
C GLY A 634 22.77 17.10 -20.05
N LEU A 635 21.74 17.76 -19.50
CA LEU A 635 20.33 17.36 -19.60
C LEU A 635 19.50 18.30 -20.50
N GLU A 636 20.10 18.85 -21.56
CA GLU A 636 19.31 19.50 -22.61
C GLU A 636 18.56 18.42 -23.41
N GLY A 637 17.29 18.20 -23.06
CA GLY A 637 16.38 17.37 -23.88
C GLY A 637 15.39 16.48 -23.14
N VAL A 638 15.44 16.38 -21.80
CA VAL A 638 14.45 15.57 -21.06
C VAL A 638 13.25 16.44 -20.73
N ASN A 639 12.22 16.36 -21.56
CA ASN A 639 10.92 17.00 -21.31
C ASN A 639 10.25 16.26 -20.15
N VAL A 640 10.32 16.84 -18.94
CA VAL A 640 9.69 16.32 -17.72
C VAL A 640 8.20 16.64 -17.78
N GLN A 641 7.46 15.92 -18.62
CA GLN A 641 6.01 15.81 -18.45
C GLN A 641 5.75 14.74 -17.40
N GLY A 642 4.96 15.09 -16.38
CA GLY A 642 4.64 14.25 -15.23
C GLY A 642 4.33 12.78 -15.63
N PRO A 643 4.76 11.80 -14.82
CA PRO A 643 4.71 10.40 -15.21
C PRO A 643 3.27 9.87 -15.19
N VAL A 644 2.66 9.79 -16.38
CA VAL A 644 1.53 8.90 -16.64
C VAL A 644 2.08 7.47 -16.65
N CYS A 645 1.38 6.50 -16.02
CA CYS A 645 1.66 5.07 -16.18
C CYS A 645 1.98 4.76 -17.66
N PRO A 646 3.21 4.30 -18.00
CA PRO A 646 3.64 4.18 -19.40
C PRO A 646 2.68 3.35 -20.26
N LEU A 647 2.11 2.28 -19.70
CA LEU A 647 1.08 1.46 -20.36
C LEU A 647 -0.24 2.21 -20.58
N LYS A 648 -0.64 3.06 -19.63
CA LYS A 648 -1.84 3.88 -19.80
C LYS A 648 -1.64 4.95 -20.87
N LYS A 649 -0.44 5.56 -20.93
CA LYS A 649 -0.05 6.50 -21.98
C LYS A 649 -0.01 5.81 -23.35
N MET A 650 0.66 4.67 -23.43
CA MET A 650 0.76 3.86 -24.64
C MET A 650 -0.61 3.39 -25.14
N ARG A 651 -1.50 2.91 -24.25
CA ARG A 651 -2.87 2.54 -24.62
C ARG A 651 -3.72 3.73 -25.04
N LEU A 652 -3.55 4.89 -24.40
CA LEU A 652 -4.21 6.14 -24.83
C LEU A 652 -3.73 6.57 -26.22
N GLU A 653 -2.43 6.47 -26.49
CA GLU A 653 -1.83 6.81 -27.77
C GLU A 653 -2.28 5.83 -28.86
N GLN A 654 -2.27 4.52 -28.60
CA GLN A 654 -2.82 3.51 -29.51
C GLN A 654 -4.31 3.72 -29.79
N GLN A 655 -5.10 4.07 -28.77
CA GLN A 655 -6.52 4.38 -28.94
C GLN A 655 -6.74 5.66 -29.76
N LYS A 656 -5.91 6.70 -29.55
CA LYS A 656 -5.91 7.92 -30.37
C LYS A 656 -5.53 7.64 -31.83
N THR A 657 -4.50 6.84 -32.06
CA THR A 657 -4.08 6.44 -33.42
C THR A 657 -5.15 5.62 -34.13
N ARG A 658 -5.83 4.71 -33.41
CA ARG A 658 -6.92 3.89 -33.95
C ARG A 658 -8.19 4.69 -34.24
N MET A 659 -8.46 5.73 -33.45
CA MET A 659 -9.53 6.70 -33.72
C MET A 659 -9.19 7.70 -34.83
N ALA A 660 -7.91 7.97 -35.09
CA ALA A 660 -7.47 8.80 -36.21
C ALA A 660 -7.41 8.03 -37.54
N ALA A 661 -7.36 6.69 -37.49
CA ALA A 661 -7.38 5.80 -38.64
C ALA A 661 -8.80 5.33 -39.05
N LEU A 662 -9.80 5.59 -38.20
CA LEU A 662 -11.24 5.45 -38.47
C LEU A 662 -11.80 6.82 -38.88
#